data_AF-A0A1G0XR02-F1
#
_entry.id   AF-A0A1G0XR02-F1
#
_cell.length_a   1.000
_cell.length_b   1.000
_cell.length_c   1.000
_cell.angle_alpha   90.00
_cell.angle_beta   90.00
_cell.angle_gamma   90.00
#
_symmetry.space_group_name_H-M   'P 1'
#
loop_
_entity.id
_entity.type
_entity.pdbx_description
1 polymer ?
#
loop_
_entity_poly.entity_id
_entity_poly.type
_entity_poly.pdbx_seq_one_letter_code
_entity_poly.pdbx_strand_id
1 'polypeptide(L)'
;MKNILSDKIFLILRHYLLAGLLFAMFSFISPPASAQSPEKIDQEIAKMASESRNNAKINEVATKLNAIIAGKAASVKQKINAFNIIFDMYARNKRQPDAIAAAAKICESVPGSPEVRQASLVALINMHASAQQFDKAIENASLFIKEFPELKNNSAEVRVKLAGYYTRKKNFSGSLDEAEKAMSQIEGNDKLYAEALMIGMDAAAQSKKPEKELEFLTKLREDKYLKVRNQWEHYGIRMRYANAIRRTGKLDETIKYCSEMEKIIDNHPTDQRQNWCKMIADCLVEKKASSDEIIRQCEKVIANYPEVSNNWYSSQQMIVDAFTREKKFNEALGAAKIMFDASDDQWKREHSCRVVADLFKQLDGNDTRAMQFTDYQDQGPYGEDKQAGTQDDPKNPLAGINYPSYPEREKSFAKTTATCGDNAAASRHRGIMQIYTGHPRKALQYYIDGARRASCDDFGQAALDMIRIGAHSVRGYDADMEDFYRFASHGPNGLDCKAGTEDDIKDPFAVLLGAELKLSSGNGGMAGLSDADLKNLREVLGFLNSLASDQLTKGRDRRDVIVSIERIHEALLDWDGPEMRQWYMTKLSSFEKDDAEDALFNGLQLAARAGKYDLGAVQSLWKDLEAKSPGLENLVDPKTVTRCNMQWQKTLKMLNPPPKPKPKAKPKPQPKPQEKPPEKQKPPEKPKEKKK
;
A
#
# COMPACT_ATOMS: atom_id res chain seq x y z
N MET A 1 36.34 14.24 -46.13
CA MET A 1 35.10 13.79 -45.45
C MET A 1 33.80 14.02 -46.25
N LYS A 2 33.70 14.98 -47.18
CA LYS A 2 32.48 15.18 -48.00
C LYS A 2 32.19 14.09 -49.05
N ASN A 3 33.19 13.34 -49.51
CA ASN A 3 32.98 12.32 -50.56
C ASN A 3 32.52 10.94 -50.05
N ILE A 4 32.66 10.64 -48.75
CA ILE A 4 32.26 9.32 -48.19
C ILE A 4 30.76 9.28 -47.84
N LEU A 5 30.13 10.45 -47.64
CA LEU A 5 28.71 10.53 -47.29
C LEU A 5 27.79 10.42 -48.53
N SER A 6 28.26 10.84 -49.70
CA SER A 6 27.50 10.78 -50.96
C SER A 6 27.30 9.33 -51.43
N ASP A 7 28.33 8.49 -51.33
CA ASP A 7 28.26 7.11 -51.83
C ASP A 7 27.39 6.20 -50.96
N LYS A 8 27.31 6.46 -49.64
CA LYS A 8 26.42 5.69 -48.74
C LYS A 8 24.95 6.03 -48.94
N ILE A 9 24.61 7.29 -49.24
CA ILE A 9 23.24 7.70 -49.53
C ILE A 9 22.79 7.11 -50.87
N PHE A 10 23.68 7.07 -51.87
CA PHE A 10 23.39 6.46 -53.17
C PHE A 10 23.21 4.94 -53.10
N LEU A 11 23.97 4.23 -52.27
CA LEU A 11 23.82 2.78 -52.08
C LEU A 11 22.50 2.41 -51.40
N ILE A 12 22.06 3.22 -50.44
CA ILE A 12 20.80 3.02 -49.71
C ILE A 12 19.60 3.30 -50.63
N LEU A 13 19.61 4.40 -51.38
CA LEU A 13 18.56 4.70 -52.36
C LEU A 13 18.48 3.64 -53.47
N ARG A 14 19.61 3.07 -53.91
CA ARG A 14 19.63 2.00 -54.92
C ARG A 14 19.07 0.67 -54.39
N HIS A 15 19.30 0.35 -53.10
CA HIS A 15 18.69 -0.84 -52.47
C HIS A 15 17.18 -0.66 -52.27
N TYR A 16 16.70 0.53 -51.92
CA TYR A 16 15.25 0.79 -51.82
C TYR A 16 14.55 0.83 -53.18
N LEU A 17 15.20 1.33 -54.23
CA LEU A 17 14.63 1.30 -55.59
C LEU A 17 14.60 -0.11 -56.19
N LEU A 18 15.62 -0.94 -55.96
CA LEU A 18 15.63 -2.34 -56.42
C LEU A 18 14.67 -3.23 -55.62
N ALA A 19 14.54 -3.00 -54.31
CA ALA A 19 13.54 -3.68 -53.50
C ALA A 19 12.11 -3.25 -53.90
N GLY A 20 11.88 -1.98 -54.23
CA GLY A 20 10.60 -1.48 -54.75
C GLY A 20 10.23 -2.03 -56.13
N LEU A 21 11.21 -2.20 -57.03
CA LEU A 21 11.00 -2.77 -58.37
C LEU A 21 10.81 -4.28 -58.37
N LEU A 22 11.48 -5.02 -57.47
CA LEU A 22 11.27 -6.46 -57.30
C LEU A 22 9.94 -6.80 -56.62
N PHE A 23 9.43 -5.92 -55.73
CA PHE A 23 8.11 -6.11 -55.12
C PHE A 23 6.96 -5.79 -56.09
N ALA A 24 7.16 -4.82 -57.00
CA ALA A 24 6.19 -4.49 -58.04
C ALA A 24 6.08 -5.57 -59.13
N MET A 25 7.16 -6.32 -59.43
CA MET A 25 7.15 -7.37 -60.46
C MET A 25 6.63 -8.75 -60.00
N PHE A 26 6.46 -8.99 -58.70
CA PHE A 26 5.84 -10.22 -58.18
C PHE A 26 4.35 -10.10 -57.80
N SER A 27 3.71 -8.97 -58.12
CA SER A 27 2.32 -8.69 -57.70
C SER A 27 1.23 -9.11 -58.70
N PHE A 28 1.57 -9.75 -59.82
CA PHE A 28 0.61 -10.29 -60.79
C PHE A 28 1.21 -11.59 -61.32
N ILE A 29 0.76 -12.81 -61.00
CA ILE A 29 -0.56 -13.39 -61.21
C ILE A 29 -0.69 -14.50 -60.16
N SER A 30 -1.48 -14.30 -59.11
CA SER A 30 -2.07 -15.45 -58.42
C SER A 30 -3.18 -15.98 -59.33
N PRO A 31 -3.27 -17.30 -59.59
CA PRO A 31 -4.40 -17.85 -60.32
C PRO A 31 -5.70 -17.39 -59.66
N PRO A 32 -6.77 -17.11 -60.43
CA PRO A 32 -8.06 -16.72 -59.86
C PRO A 32 -8.43 -17.77 -58.82
N ALA A 33 -8.39 -17.36 -57.54
CA ALA A 33 -8.61 -18.27 -56.44
C ALA A 33 -9.95 -18.96 -56.68
N SER A 34 -9.90 -20.27 -56.95
CA SER A 34 -11.11 -21.09 -57.01
C SER A 34 -11.91 -20.75 -55.76
N ALA A 35 -13.14 -20.26 -55.93
CA ALA A 35 -13.98 -19.81 -54.83
C ALA A 35 -13.92 -20.86 -53.71
N GLN A 36 -13.26 -20.54 -52.61
CA GLN A 36 -13.15 -21.46 -51.49
C GLN A 36 -14.57 -21.66 -50.95
N SER A 37 -14.96 -22.92 -50.71
CA SER A 37 -16.26 -23.19 -50.12
C SER A 37 -16.33 -22.54 -48.72
N PRO A 38 -17.53 -22.14 -48.24
CA PRO A 38 -17.71 -21.57 -46.92
C PRO A 38 -17.05 -22.40 -45.80
N GLU A 39 -17.09 -23.74 -45.88
CA GLU A 39 -16.48 -24.65 -44.90
C GLU A 39 -14.96 -24.52 -44.86
N LYS A 40 -14.31 -24.33 -46.01
CA LYS A 40 -12.86 -24.13 -46.08
C LYS A 40 -12.45 -22.80 -45.44
N ILE A 41 -13.27 -21.76 -45.60
CA ILE A 41 -13.05 -20.46 -44.95
C ILE A 41 -13.17 -20.59 -43.43
N ASP A 42 -14.17 -21.31 -42.92
CA ASP A 42 -14.34 -21.55 -41.48
C ASP A 42 -13.17 -22.36 -40.88
N GLN A 43 -12.69 -23.38 -41.60
CA GLN A 43 -11.51 -24.16 -41.20
C GLN A 43 -10.25 -23.27 -41.12
N GLU A 44 -10.06 -22.38 -42.08
CA GLU A 44 -8.92 -21.45 -42.07
C GLU A 44 -9.05 -20.42 -40.93
N ILE A 45 -10.25 -19.87 -40.68
CA ILE A 45 -10.49 -18.97 -39.53
C ILE A 45 -10.17 -19.67 -38.21
N ALA A 46 -10.63 -20.92 -38.02
CA ALA A 46 -10.36 -21.69 -36.81
C ALA A 46 -8.85 -21.97 -36.63
N LYS A 47 -8.15 -22.31 -37.71
CA LYS A 47 -6.68 -22.46 -37.71
C LYS A 47 -5.98 -21.16 -37.31
N MET A 48 -6.37 -20.04 -37.93
CA MET A 48 -5.81 -18.72 -37.62
C MET A 48 -6.09 -18.30 -36.17
N ALA A 49 -7.26 -18.63 -35.61
CA ALA A 49 -7.55 -18.38 -34.20
C ALA A 49 -6.56 -19.09 -33.26
N SER A 50 -6.21 -20.34 -33.55
CA SER A 50 -5.18 -21.09 -32.81
C SER A 50 -3.79 -20.46 -32.97
N GLU A 51 -3.38 -20.13 -34.20
CA GLU A 51 -2.07 -19.54 -34.49
C GLU A 51 -1.92 -18.10 -33.97
N SER A 52 -3.02 -17.36 -33.78
CA SER A 52 -3.03 -15.98 -33.26
C SER A 52 -2.48 -15.84 -31.83
N ARG A 53 -2.28 -16.96 -31.13
CA ARG A 53 -1.63 -17.00 -29.80
C ARG A 53 -0.11 -17.04 -29.90
N ASN A 54 0.45 -17.32 -31.07
CA ASN A 54 1.89 -17.33 -31.30
C ASN A 54 2.34 -15.95 -31.81
N ASN A 55 3.05 -15.20 -30.96
CA ASN A 55 3.50 -13.86 -31.28
C ASN A 55 4.43 -13.78 -32.51
N ALA A 56 5.16 -14.85 -32.85
CA ALA A 56 6.01 -14.90 -34.03
C ALA A 56 5.22 -14.92 -35.35
N LYS A 57 3.95 -15.34 -35.31
CA LYS A 57 3.08 -15.49 -36.49
C LYS A 57 2.12 -14.33 -36.72
N ILE A 58 2.18 -13.26 -35.90
CA ILE A 58 1.18 -12.17 -35.93
C ILE A 58 0.96 -11.59 -37.34
N ASN A 59 2.04 -11.28 -38.07
CA ASN A 59 1.93 -10.68 -39.40
C ASN A 59 1.38 -11.65 -40.45
N GLU A 60 1.72 -12.93 -40.35
CA GLU A 60 1.21 -13.99 -41.24
C GLU A 60 -0.29 -14.19 -41.02
N VAL A 61 -0.69 -14.37 -39.76
CA VAL A 61 -2.08 -14.56 -39.34
C VAL A 61 -2.91 -13.34 -39.74
N ALA A 62 -2.42 -12.12 -39.46
CA ALA A 62 -3.10 -10.89 -39.87
C ALA A 62 -3.29 -10.80 -41.39
N THR A 63 -2.27 -11.17 -42.17
CA THR A 63 -2.35 -11.13 -43.65
C THR A 63 -3.43 -12.09 -44.17
N LYS A 64 -3.46 -13.33 -43.67
CA LYS A 64 -4.46 -14.34 -44.08
C LYS A 64 -5.88 -13.93 -43.71
N LEU A 65 -6.10 -13.48 -42.47
CA LEU A 65 -7.41 -13.02 -42.02
C LEU A 65 -7.86 -11.75 -42.78
N ASN A 66 -6.95 -10.85 -43.09
CA ASN A 66 -7.23 -9.67 -43.93
C ASN A 66 -7.67 -10.04 -45.36
N ALA A 67 -7.11 -11.11 -45.92
CA ALA A 67 -7.54 -11.62 -47.23
C ALA A 67 -8.98 -12.16 -47.17
N ILE A 68 -9.35 -12.84 -46.07
CA ILE A 68 -10.73 -13.30 -45.82
C ILE A 68 -11.70 -12.09 -45.70
N ILE A 69 -11.31 -11.05 -44.96
CA ILE A 69 -12.12 -9.81 -44.83
C ILE A 69 -12.36 -9.15 -46.21
N ALA A 70 -11.31 -9.03 -47.03
CA ALA A 70 -11.40 -8.42 -48.36
C ALA A 70 -12.11 -9.32 -49.40
N GLY A 71 -12.13 -10.64 -49.19
CA GLY A 71 -12.71 -11.60 -50.13
C GLY A 71 -14.22 -11.44 -50.32
N LYS A 72 -14.69 -11.56 -51.57
CA LYS A 72 -16.12 -11.55 -51.90
C LYS A 72 -16.84 -12.85 -51.52
N ALA A 73 -16.12 -13.96 -51.43
CA ALA A 73 -16.68 -15.29 -51.11
C ALA A 73 -17.00 -15.49 -49.63
N ALA A 74 -16.41 -14.69 -48.73
CA ALA A 74 -16.65 -14.79 -47.29
C ALA A 74 -17.98 -14.12 -46.91
N SER A 75 -18.79 -14.80 -46.11
CA SER A 75 -20.00 -14.24 -45.52
C SER A 75 -19.69 -13.12 -44.53
N VAL A 76 -20.66 -12.25 -44.24
CA VAL A 76 -20.53 -11.17 -43.24
C VAL A 76 -20.06 -11.72 -41.89
N LYS A 77 -20.65 -12.84 -41.44
CA LYS A 77 -20.28 -13.52 -40.19
C LYS A 77 -18.82 -13.99 -40.19
N GLN A 78 -18.35 -14.57 -41.30
CA GLN A 78 -16.94 -14.99 -41.45
C GLN A 78 -15.98 -13.80 -41.40
N LYS A 79 -16.33 -12.68 -42.04
CA LYS A 79 -15.54 -11.45 -41.98
C LYS A 79 -15.48 -10.88 -40.56
N ILE A 80 -16.60 -10.85 -39.83
CA ILE A 80 -16.65 -10.43 -38.42
C ILE A 80 -15.78 -11.35 -37.55
N ASN A 81 -15.86 -12.68 -37.74
CA ASN A 81 -15.03 -13.63 -36.99
C ASN A 81 -13.54 -13.41 -37.26
N ALA A 82 -13.15 -13.25 -38.53
CA ALA A 82 -11.77 -12.95 -38.91
C ALA A 82 -11.28 -11.62 -38.28
N PHE A 83 -12.12 -10.59 -38.30
CA PHE A 83 -11.82 -9.30 -37.67
C PHE A 83 -11.66 -9.42 -36.15
N ASN A 84 -12.55 -10.13 -35.46
CA ASN A 84 -12.46 -10.33 -34.01
C ASN A 84 -11.14 -11.00 -33.60
N ILE A 85 -10.64 -11.95 -34.41
CA ILE A 85 -9.33 -12.60 -34.18
C ILE A 85 -8.18 -11.60 -34.39
N ILE A 86 -8.19 -10.83 -35.49
CA ILE A 86 -7.18 -9.77 -35.72
C ILE A 86 -7.15 -8.79 -34.54
N PHE A 87 -8.34 -8.36 -34.12
CA PHE A 87 -8.54 -7.41 -33.05
C PHE A 87 -7.95 -7.89 -31.73
N ASP A 88 -8.36 -9.07 -31.27
CA ASP A 88 -7.88 -9.69 -30.03
C ASP A 88 -6.37 -9.94 -30.06
N MET A 89 -5.85 -10.44 -31.18
CA MET A 89 -4.41 -10.64 -31.38
C MET A 89 -3.61 -9.35 -31.24
N TYR A 90 -4.03 -8.28 -31.90
CA TYR A 90 -3.35 -6.98 -31.81
C TYR A 90 -3.52 -6.31 -30.44
N ALA A 91 -4.67 -6.47 -29.79
CA ALA A 91 -4.92 -6.00 -28.43
C ALA A 91 -3.93 -6.64 -27.43
N ARG A 92 -3.81 -7.97 -27.43
CA ARG A 92 -2.88 -8.72 -26.57
C ARG A 92 -1.41 -8.31 -26.77
N ASN A 93 -1.05 -7.96 -28.01
CA ASN A 93 0.31 -7.57 -28.39
C ASN A 93 0.56 -6.06 -28.31
N LYS A 94 -0.37 -5.28 -27.73
CA LYS A 94 -0.25 -3.82 -27.59
C LYS A 94 0.02 -3.12 -28.93
N ARG A 95 -0.59 -3.61 -30.01
CA ARG A 95 -0.54 -3.04 -31.38
C ARG A 95 -1.82 -2.26 -31.68
N GLN A 96 -2.13 -1.25 -30.86
CA GLN A 96 -3.41 -0.53 -30.95
C GLN A 96 -3.63 0.18 -32.31
N PRO A 97 -2.62 0.82 -32.96
CA PRO A 97 -2.81 1.42 -34.28
C PRO A 97 -3.26 0.41 -35.35
N ASP A 98 -2.70 -0.81 -35.31
CA ASP A 98 -3.04 -1.86 -36.26
C ASP A 98 -4.45 -2.41 -36.04
N ALA A 99 -4.88 -2.52 -34.78
CA ALA A 99 -6.25 -2.89 -34.43
C ALA A 99 -7.27 -1.84 -34.90
N ILE A 100 -6.95 -0.56 -34.76
CA ILE A 100 -7.78 0.56 -35.26
C ILE A 100 -7.87 0.51 -36.79
N ALA A 101 -6.75 0.28 -37.48
CA ALA A 101 -6.73 0.16 -38.94
C ALA A 101 -7.56 -1.03 -39.44
N ALA A 102 -7.53 -2.16 -38.72
CA ALA A 102 -8.36 -3.32 -39.05
C ALA A 102 -9.87 -3.02 -38.97
N ALA A 103 -10.30 -2.16 -38.03
CA ALA A 103 -11.69 -1.76 -37.89
C ALA A 103 -12.18 -0.89 -39.07
N ALA A 104 -11.34 -0.02 -39.61
CA ALA A 104 -11.65 0.72 -40.84
C ALA A 104 -11.80 -0.24 -42.04
N LYS A 105 -10.87 -1.20 -42.16
CA LYS A 105 -10.83 -2.15 -43.26
C LYS A 105 -12.05 -3.08 -43.34
N ILE A 106 -12.56 -3.55 -42.20
CA ILE A 106 -13.79 -4.37 -42.23
C ILE A 106 -15.01 -3.54 -42.66
N CYS A 107 -15.13 -2.28 -42.22
CA CYS A 107 -16.20 -1.38 -42.66
C CYS A 107 -16.19 -1.14 -44.17
N GLU A 108 -15.01 -0.95 -44.76
CA GLU A 108 -14.85 -0.81 -46.22
C GLU A 108 -15.23 -2.09 -46.98
N SER A 109 -14.99 -3.26 -46.38
CA SER A 109 -15.22 -4.56 -47.03
C SER A 109 -16.69 -4.98 -47.09
N VAL A 110 -17.55 -4.39 -46.25
CA VAL A 110 -19.00 -4.62 -46.22
C VAL A 110 -19.72 -3.30 -45.92
N PRO A 111 -19.73 -2.33 -46.87
CA PRO A 111 -20.35 -1.04 -46.65
C PRO A 111 -21.84 -1.17 -46.33
N GLY A 112 -22.30 -0.47 -45.30
CA GLY A 112 -23.71 -0.43 -44.93
C GLY A 112 -24.23 -1.63 -44.13
N SER A 113 -23.42 -2.64 -43.78
CA SER A 113 -23.85 -3.71 -42.86
C SER A 113 -23.92 -3.21 -41.42
N PRO A 114 -25.10 -3.23 -40.78
CA PRO A 114 -25.25 -2.86 -39.37
C PRO A 114 -24.39 -3.71 -38.43
N GLU A 115 -24.26 -5.01 -38.70
CA GLU A 115 -23.51 -5.96 -37.87
C GLU A 115 -22.01 -5.68 -37.89
N VAL A 116 -21.47 -5.38 -39.08
CA VAL A 116 -20.06 -4.99 -39.25
C VAL A 116 -19.80 -3.65 -38.58
N ARG A 117 -20.72 -2.70 -38.74
CA ARG A 117 -20.63 -1.38 -38.12
C ARG A 117 -20.69 -1.46 -36.59
N GLN A 118 -21.56 -2.31 -36.04
CA GLN A 118 -21.67 -2.58 -34.62
C GLN A 118 -20.35 -3.16 -34.08
N ALA A 119 -19.84 -4.23 -34.71
CA ALA A 119 -18.63 -4.92 -34.27
C ALA A 119 -17.40 -3.99 -34.32
N SER A 120 -17.27 -3.18 -35.39
CA SER A 120 -16.16 -2.26 -35.55
C SER A 120 -16.17 -1.12 -34.52
N LEU A 121 -17.34 -0.55 -34.20
CA LEU A 121 -17.45 0.48 -33.17
C LEU A 121 -17.12 -0.05 -31.78
N VAL A 122 -17.62 -1.24 -31.39
CA VAL A 122 -17.25 -1.87 -30.11
C VAL A 122 -15.74 -2.09 -30.01
N ALA A 123 -15.12 -2.56 -31.09
CA ALA A 123 -13.68 -2.70 -31.20
C ALA A 123 -12.93 -1.37 -31.03
N LEU A 124 -13.33 -0.32 -31.77
CA LEU A 124 -12.73 1.01 -31.68
C LEU A 124 -12.84 1.59 -30.27
N ILE A 125 -14.00 1.45 -29.63
CA ILE A 125 -14.23 1.86 -28.23
C ILE A 125 -13.18 1.22 -27.31
N ASN A 126 -13.04 -0.11 -27.36
CA ASN A 126 -12.13 -0.86 -26.51
C ASN A 126 -10.65 -0.52 -26.80
N MET A 127 -10.28 -0.29 -28.07
CA MET A 127 -8.89 0.05 -28.44
C MET A 127 -8.50 1.45 -28.02
N HIS A 128 -9.35 2.44 -28.28
CA HIS A 128 -9.09 3.80 -27.82
C HIS A 128 -9.01 3.85 -26.29
N ALA A 129 -9.87 3.13 -25.57
CA ALA A 129 -9.79 3.04 -24.11
C ALA A 129 -8.49 2.37 -23.62
N SER A 130 -8.06 1.29 -24.28
CA SER A 130 -6.79 0.59 -23.95
C SER A 130 -5.56 1.43 -24.24
N ALA A 131 -5.63 2.29 -25.26
CA ALA A 131 -4.62 3.30 -25.60
C ALA A 131 -4.72 4.58 -24.74
N GLN A 132 -5.59 4.60 -23.72
CA GLN A 132 -5.90 5.77 -22.88
C GLN A 132 -6.41 7.00 -23.66
N GLN A 133 -6.92 6.81 -24.88
CA GLN A 133 -7.56 7.83 -25.71
C GLN A 133 -9.05 7.94 -25.39
N PHE A 134 -9.38 8.29 -24.14
CA PHE A 134 -10.77 8.25 -23.65
C PHE A 134 -11.74 9.16 -24.43
N ASP A 135 -11.28 10.29 -24.96
CA ASP A 135 -12.15 11.19 -25.73
C ASP A 135 -12.64 10.52 -27.03
N LYS A 136 -11.76 9.79 -27.73
CA LYS A 136 -12.14 9.00 -28.91
C LYS A 136 -13.02 7.79 -28.55
N ALA A 137 -12.76 7.16 -27.41
CA ALA A 137 -13.61 6.07 -26.92
C ALA A 137 -15.03 6.58 -26.60
N ILE A 138 -15.15 7.76 -25.98
CA ILE A 138 -16.42 8.44 -25.69
C ILE A 138 -17.16 8.79 -26.99
N GLU A 139 -16.47 9.37 -27.97
CA GLU A 139 -17.04 9.69 -29.28
C GLU A 139 -17.62 8.44 -29.96
N ASN A 140 -16.84 7.36 -30.07
CA ASN A 140 -17.28 6.12 -30.70
C ASN A 140 -18.41 5.43 -29.92
N ALA A 141 -18.40 5.48 -28.59
CA ALA A 141 -19.48 4.95 -27.76
C ALA A 141 -20.78 5.74 -27.94
N SER A 142 -20.69 7.07 -27.99
CA SER A 142 -21.84 7.94 -28.25
C SER A 142 -22.41 7.69 -29.65
N LEU A 143 -21.53 7.48 -30.64
CA LEU A 143 -21.92 7.15 -32.00
C LEU A 143 -22.64 5.80 -32.07
N PHE A 144 -22.10 4.77 -31.41
CA PHE A 144 -22.74 3.45 -31.30
C PHE A 144 -24.16 3.56 -30.71
N ILE A 145 -24.31 4.25 -29.60
CA ILE A 145 -25.61 4.42 -28.91
C ILE A 145 -26.62 5.14 -29.81
N LYS A 146 -26.15 6.12 -30.60
CA LYS A 146 -26.98 6.87 -31.55
C LYS A 146 -27.41 6.03 -32.74
N GLU A 147 -26.49 5.23 -33.30
CA GLU A 147 -26.75 4.40 -34.48
C GLU A 147 -27.58 3.15 -34.14
N PHE A 148 -27.47 2.63 -32.92
CA PHE A 148 -28.07 1.36 -32.50
C PHE A 148 -28.85 1.47 -31.17
N PRO A 149 -29.84 2.36 -31.03
CA PRO A 149 -30.58 2.54 -29.77
C PRO A 149 -31.43 1.31 -29.37
N GLU A 150 -31.86 0.50 -30.34
CA GLU A 150 -32.75 -0.65 -30.17
C GLU A 150 -32.06 -1.94 -29.71
N LEU A 151 -30.73 -2.02 -29.73
CA LEU A 151 -29.96 -3.23 -29.38
C LEU A 151 -29.85 -3.47 -27.86
N LYS A 152 -30.91 -3.19 -27.09
CA LYS A 152 -31.09 -3.43 -25.63
C LYS A 152 -29.77 -3.60 -24.85
N ASN A 153 -29.43 -4.86 -24.50
CA ASN A 153 -28.25 -5.20 -23.70
C ASN A 153 -26.90 -4.78 -24.33
N ASN A 154 -26.77 -4.78 -25.66
CA ASN A 154 -25.53 -4.32 -26.32
C ASN A 154 -25.35 -2.81 -26.16
N SER A 155 -26.44 -2.05 -26.35
CA SER A 155 -26.43 -0.60 -26.14
C SER A 155 -26.18 -0.27 -24.66
N ALA A 156 -26.78 -1.05 -23.75
CA ALA A 156 -26.50 -0.93 -22.33
C ALA A 156 -25.04 -1.23 -21.98
N GLU A 157 -24.42 -2.27 -22.55
CA GLU A 157 -22.99 -2.56 -22.35
C GLU A 157 -22.10 -1.40 -22.78
N VAL A 158 -22.40 -0.80 -23.94
CA VAL A 158 -21.68 0.38 -24.42
C VAL A 158 -21.90 1.59 -23.50
N ARG A 159 -23.12 1.78 -22.96
CA ARG A 159 -23.39 2.82 -21.95
C ARG A 159 -22.62 2.60 -20.65
N VAL A 160 -22.51 1.37 -20.15
CA VAL A 160 -21.69 1.04 -18.98
C VAL A 160 -20.23 1.42 -19.22
N LYS A 161 -19.67 1.08 -20.39
CA LYS A 161 -18.31 1.49 -20.77
C LYS A 161 -18.16 3.01 -20.86
N LEU A 162 -19.10 3.69 -21.51
CA LEU A 162 -19.15 5.14 -21.62
C LEU A 162 -19.17 5.81 -20.25
N ALA A 163 -20.00 5.31 -19.34
CA ALA A 163 -20.06 5.76 -17.96
C ALA A 163 -18.71 5.61 -17.26
N GLY A 164 -18.03 4.47 -17.43
CA GLY A 164 -16.68 4.25 -16.89
C GLY A 164 -15.63 5.21 -17.47
N TYR A 165 -15.72 5.57 -18.75
CA TYR A 165 -14.82 6.56 -19.37
C TYR A 165 -15.08 7.97 -18.84
N TYR A 166 -16.35 8.35 -18.64
CA TYR A 166 -16.69 9.60 -17.99
C TYR A 166 -16.14 9.66 -16.55
N THR A 167 -16.19 8.58 -15.78
CA THR A 167 -15.55 8.52 -14.44
C THR A 167 -14.05 8.81 -14.52
N ARG A 168 -13.34 8.22 -15.48
CA ARG A 168 -11.88 8.46 -15.67
C ARG A 168 -11.57 9.90 -16.07
N LYS A 169 -12.47 10.55 -16.81
CA LYS A 169 -12.39 11.98 -17.15
C LYS A 169 -12.91 12.90 -16.03
N LYS A 170 -13.27 12.35 -14.85
CA LYS A 170 -13.88 13.06 -13.73
C LYS A 170 -15.21 13.77 -14.09
N ASN A 171 -15.89 13.33 -15.16
CA ASN A 171 -17.24 13.75 -15.51
C ASN A 171 -18.26 12.86 -14.78
N PHE A 172 -18.36 13.01 -13.47
CA PHE A 172 -19.17 12.10 -12.64
C PHE A 172 -20.68 12.25 -12.89
N SER A 173 -21.17 13.42 -13.30
CA SER A 173 -22.57 13.61 -13.68
C SER A 173 -22.93 12.85 -14.96
N GLY A 174 -22.10 12.96 -16.01
CA GLY A 174 -22.29 12.19 -17.24
C GLY A 174 -22.13 10.69 -17.04
N SER A 175 -21.21 10.28 -16.16
CA SER A 175 -21.06 8.88 -15.76
C SER A 175 -22.32 8.33 -15.10
N LEU A 176 -22.88 9.07 -14.14
CA LEU A 176 -24.11 8.70 -13.44
C LEU A 176 -25.30 8.57 -14.39
N ASP A 177 -25.51 9.57 -15.25
CA ASP A 177 -26.60 9.60 -16.23
C ASP A 177 -26.53 8.41 -17.20
N GLU A 178 -25.34 8.09 -17.72
CA GLU A 178 -25.17 6.93 -18.62
C GLU A 178 -25.31 5.59 -17.91
N ALA A 179 -24.89 5.47 -16.65
CA ALA A 179 -25.13 4.27 -15.85
C ALA A 179 -26.63 4.03 -15.60
N GLU A 180 -27.39 5.08 -15.28
CA GLU A 180 -28.85 5.01 -15.09
C GLU A 180 -29.58 4.60 -16.39
N LYS A 181 -29.20 5.20 -17.51
CA LYS A 181 -29.71 4.81 -18.83
C LYS A 181 -29.35 3.37 -19.19
N ALA A 182 -28.16 2.90 -18.81
CA ALA A 182 -27.80 1.49 -19.01
C ALA A 182 -28.73 0.58 -18.19
N MET A 183 -28.92 0.86 -16.91
CA MET A 183 -29.77 0.07 -16.02
C MET A 183 -31.22 -0.05 -16.50
N SER A 184 -31.79 0.99 -17.12
CA SER A 184 -33.16 0.92 -17.66
C SER A 184 -33.28 0.09 -18.95
N GLN A 185 -32.16 -0.19 -19.62
CA GLN A 185 -32.11 -0.97 -20.87
C GLN A 185 -31.71 -2.44 -20.66
N ILE A 186 -31.19 -2.80 -19.49
CA ILE A 186 -30.70 -4.16 -19.21
C ILE A 186 -31.87 -5.10 -18.89
N GLU A 187 -32.00 -6.17 -19.67
CA GLU A 187 -32.99 -7.23 -19.46
C GLU A 187 -32.27 -8.58 -19.24
N GLY A 188 -32.55 -9.24 -18.11
CA GLY A 188 -32.10 -10.61 -17.82
C GLY A 188 -30.58 -10.81 -17.70
N ASN A 189 -29.79 -9.74 -17.58
CA ASN A 189 -28.33 -9.82 -17.46
C ASN A 189 -27.83 -9.23 -16.13
N ASP A 190 -27.87 -10.06 -15.08
CA ASP A 190 -27.48 -9.66 -13.72
C ASP A 190 -26.02 -9.18 -13.63
N LYS A 191 -25.12 -9.78 -14.41
CA LYS A 191 -23.70 -9.37 -14.43
C LYS A 191 -23.53 -7.94 -14.94
N LEU A 192 -24.16 -7.63 -16.07
CA LEU A 192 -24.09 -6.28 -16.66
C LEU A 192 -24.82 -5.27 -15.77
N TYR A 193 -25.93 -5.65 -15.15
CA TYR A 193 -26.65 -4.79 -14.20
C TYR A 193 -25.80 -4.49 -12.96
N ALA A 194 -25.13 -5.49 -12.40
CA ALA A 194 -24.21 -5.31 -11.28
C ALA A 194 -23.02 -4.42 -11.64
N GLU A 195 -22.50 -4.51 -12.86
CA GLU A 195 -21.45 -3.61 -13.36
C GLU A 195 -21.94 -2.16 -13.50
N ALA A 196 -23.13 -1.95 -14.06
CA ALA A 196 -23.76 -0.64 -14.14
C ALA A 196 -23.99 -0.02 -12.75
N LEU A 197 -24.47 -0.82 -11.77
CA LEU A 197 -24.64 -0.40 -10.38
C LEU A 197 -23.31 0.02 -9.73
N MET A 198 -22.22 -0.73 -9.96
CA MET A 198 -20.89 -0.38 -9.44
C MET A 198 -20.40 0.97 -9.96
N ILE A 199 -20.51 1.21 -11.27
CA ILE A 199 -20.11 2.48 -11.88
C ILE A 199 -21.00 3.62 -11.41
N GLY A 200 -22.33 3.40 -11.38
CA GLY A 200 -23.29 4.39 -10.88
C GLY A 200 -23.02 4.76 -9.41
N MET A 201 -22.74 3.77 -8.56
CA MET A 201 -22.35 3.98 -7.16
C MET A 201 -21.09 4.85 -7.05
N ASP A 202 -20.01 4.50 -7.78
CA ASP A 202 -18.77 5.28 -7.75
C ASP A 202 -18.99 6.72 -8.23
N ALA A 203 -19.76 6.91 -9.31
CA ALA A 203 -20.09 8.23 -9.85
C ALA A 203 -20.94 9.06 -8.87
N ALA A 204 -21.91 8.44 -8.20
CA ALA A 204 -22.72 9.09 -7.18
C ALA A 204 -21.89 9.50 -5.96
N ALA A 205 -20.98 8.63 -5.50
CA ALA A 205 -20.07 8.92 -4.39
C ALA A 205 -19.17 10.13 -4.68
N GLN A 206 -18.52 10.14 -5.84
CA GLN A 206 -17.64 11.23 -6.27
C GLN A 206 -18.42 12.53 -6.54
N SER A 207 -19.68 12.43 -6.95
CA SER A 207 -20.59 13.58 -7.11
C SER A 207 -21.20 14.05 -5.78
N LYS A 208 -20.83 13.46 -4.63
CA LYS A 208 -21.39 13.75 -3.31
C LYS A 208 -22.93 13.64 -3.26
N LYS A 209 -23.49 12.61 -3.90
CA LYS A 209 -24.93 12.28 -3.90
C LYS A 209 -25.20 11.01 -3.07
N PRO A 210 -25.13 11.07 -1.73
CA PRO A 210 -25.16 9.87 -0.88
C PRO A 210 -26.48 9.08 -0.97
N GLU A 211 -27.62 9.73 -1.25
CA GLU A 211 -28.91 9.05 -1.43
C GLU A 211 -28.91 8.17 -2.68
N LYS A 212 -28.30 8.66 -3.76
CA LYS A 212 -28.20 7.92 -5.02
C LYS A 212 -27.21 6.78 -4.92
N GLU A 213 -26.08 7.01 -4.25
CA GLU A 213 -25.12 5.96 -3.93
C GLU A 213 -25.78 4.85 -3.09
N LEU A 214 -26.56 5.23 -2.07
CA LEU A 214 -27.31 4.31 -1.22
C LEU A 214 -28.34 3.51 -2.03
N GLU A 215 -29.06 4.14 -2.97
CA GLU A 215 -30.00 3.46 -3.85
C GLU A 215 -29.30 2.33 -4.64
N PHE A 216 -28.16 2.62 -5.26
CA PHE A 216 -27.43 1.63 -6.04
C PHE A 216 -26.84 0.52 -5.16
N LEU A 217 -26.27 0.85 -4.01
CA LEU A 217 -25.75 -0.13 -3.06
C LEU A 217 -26.85 -1.04 -2.49
N THR A 218 -28.05 -0.50 -2.27
CA THR A 218 -29.22 -1.26 -1.81
C THR A 218 -29.62 -2.33 -2.82
N LYS A 219 -29.56 -2.02 -4.13
CA LYS A 219 -29.77 -2.99 -5.20
C LYS A 219 -28.59 -3.95 -5.28
N LEU A 220 -27.36 -3.45 -5.33
CA LEU A 220 -26.15 -4.24 -5.55
C LEU A 220 -25.93 -5.33 -4.49
N ARG A 221 -26.38 -5.10 -3.25
CA ARG A 221 -26.28 -6.09 -2.16
C ARG A 221 -27.29 -7.24 -2.26
N GLU A 222 -28.25 -7.20 -3.18
CA GLU A 222 -29.14 -8.33 -3.44
C GLU A 222 -28.33 -9.56 -3.89
N ASP A 223 -28.71 -10.75 -3.40
CA ASP A 223 -27.96 -11.99 -3.62
C ASP A 223 -27.65 -12.28 -5.10
N LYS A 224 -28.58 -12.00 -6.01
CA LYS A 224 -28.39 -12.25 -7.45
C LYS A 224 -27.26 -11.39 -8.05
N TYR A 225 -27.09 -10.16 -7.59
CA TYR A 225 -26.04 -9.26 -8.07
C TYR A 225 -24.73 -9.49 -7.32
N LEU A 226 -24.76 -9.82 -6.02
CA LEU A 226 -23.54 -10.20 -5.31
C LEU A 226 -22.93 -11.50 -5.86
N LYS A 227 -23.73 -12.51 -6.21
CA LYS A 227 -23.23 -13.81 -6.73
C LYS A 227 -22.45 -13.70 -8.03
N VAL A 228 -22.68 -12.66 -8.84
CA VAL A 228 -21.94 -12.41 -10.09
C VAL A 228 -20.70 -11.53 -9.87
N ARG A 229 -20.44 -11.08 -8.63
CA ARG A 229 -19.24 -10.35 -8.22
C ARG A 229 -18.21 -11.31 -7.64
N ASN A 230 -16.96 -10.81 -7.55
CA ASN A 230 -15.93 -11.58 -6.89
C ASN A 230 -16.16 -11.55 -5.38
N GLN A 231 -15.94 -12.69 -4.70
CA GLN A 231 -16.17 -12.82 -3.26
C GLN A 231 -15.42 -11.78 -2.42
N TRP A 232 -14.19 -11.43 -2.82
CA TRP A 232 -13.38 -10.42 -2.14
C TRP A 232 -13.99 -9.00 -2.21
N GLU A 233 -14.90 -8.73 -3.15
CA GLU A 233 -15.61 -7.44 -3.26
C GLU A 233 -16.79 -7.34 -2.28
N HIS A 234 -17.31 -8.46 -1.77
CA HIS A 234 -18.55 -8.48 -0.98
C HIS A 234 -18.44 -7.62 0.30
N TYR A 235 -17.32 -7.74 1.02
CA TYR A 235 -17.06 -6.92 2.19
C TYR A 235 -16.98 -5.43 1.83
N GLY A 236 -16.26 -5.10 0.76
CA GLY A 236 -16.12 -3.72 0.28
C GLY A 236 -17.47 -3.08 -0.09
N ILE A 237 -18.35 -3.83 -0.75
CA ILE A 237 -19.71 -3.38 -1.10
C ILE A 237 -20.54 -3.12 0.16
N ARG A 238 -20.55 -4.06 1.12
CA ARG A 238 -21.30 -3.91 2.38
C ARG A 238 -20.80 -2.73 3.21
N MET A 239 -19.48 -2.53 3.27
CA MET A 239 -18.88 -1.43 4.02
C MET A 239 -19.17 -0.08 3.35
N ARG A 240 -19.17 -0.03 2.02
CA ARG A 240 -19.65 1.15 1.29
C ARG A 240 -21.14 1.42 1.54
N TYR A 241 -21.98 0.38 1.60
CA TYR A 241 -23.40 0.52 1.93
C TYR A 241 -23.62 1.16 3.30
N ALA A 242 -22.96 0.67 4.35
CA ALA A 242 -23.03 1.30 5.67
C ALA A 242 -22.53 2.76 5.66
N ASN A 243 -21.43 3.05 4.97
CA ASN A 243 -20.94 4.42 4.79
C ASN A 243 -21.91 5.32 4.02
N ALA A 244 -22.66 4.78 3.07
CA ALA A 244 -23.70 5.53 2.35
C ALA A 244 -24.89 5.83 3.27
N ILE A 245 -25.36 4.85 4.07
CA ILE A 245 -26.39 5.09 5.10
C ILE A 245 -25.93 6.21 6.05
N ARG A 246 -24.69 6.12 6.58
CA ARG A 246 -24.10 7.13 7.47
C ARG A 246 -24.12 8.52 6.86
N ARG A 247 -23.66 8.66 5.61
CA ARG A 247 -23.63 9.96 4.90
C ARG A 247 -25.00 10.55 4.61
N THR A 248 -26.07 9.75 4.58
CA THR A 248 -27.45 10.25 4.54
C THR A 248 -27.99 10.71 5.91
N GLY A 249 -27.16 10.69 6.96
CA GLY A 249 -27.53 11.09 8.32
C GLY A 249 -28.31 10.02 9.09
N LYS A 250 -28.52 8.83 8.52
CA LYS A 250 -29.25 7.72 9.14
C LYS A 250 -28.36 6.90 10.08
N LEU A 251 -27.86 7.54 11.12
CA LEU A 251 -26.83 6.97 12.00
C LEU A 251 -27.32 5.72 12.75
N ASP A 252 -28.57 5.69 13.21
CA ASP A 252 -29.15 4.49 13.87
C ASP A 252 -29.28 3.29 12.96
N GLU A 253 -29.69 3.51 11.71
CA GLU A 253 -29.75 2.47 10.69
C GLU A 253 -28.35 1.93 10.38
N THR A 254 -27.35 2.80 10.36
CA THR A 254 -25.94 2.40 10.18
C THR A 254 -25.45 1.55 11.35
N ILE A 255 -25.70 1.98 12.60
CA ILE A 255 -25.31 1.24 13.80
C ILE A 255 -25.98 -0.14 13.83
N LYS A 256 -27.28 -0.19 13.55
CA LYS A 256 -28.03 -1.45 13.47
C LYS A 256 -27.42 -2.38 12.42
N TYR A 257 -27.22 -1.89 11.20
CA TYR A 257 -26.62 -2.68 10.12
C TYR A 257 -25.21 -3.18 10.46
N CYS A 258 -24.34 -2.32 10.99
CA CYS A 258 -22.98 -2.71 11.38
C CYS A 258 -22.99 -3.74 12.52
N SER A 259 -23.92 -3.63 13.47
CA SER A 259 -24.08 -4.59 14.57
C SER A 259 -24.55 -5.96 14.08
N GLU A 260 -25.40 -5.99 13.05
CA GLU A 260 -25.82 -7.22 12.37
C GLU A 260 -24.64 -7.84 11.59
N MET A 261 -23.89 -7.02 10.84
CA MET A 261 -22.72 -7.48 10.08
C MET A 261 -21.58 -7.97 10.97
N GLU A 262 -21.40 -7.38 12.15
CA GLU A 262 -20.43 -7.86 13.14
C GLU A 262 -20.75 -9.30 13.59
N LYS A 263 -22.04 -9.64 13.74
CA LYS A 263 -22.51 -10.95 14.25
C LYS A 263 -22.64 -12.03 13.18
N ILE A 264 -23.10 -11.67 11.98
CA ILE A 264 -23.45 -12.65 10.94
C ILE A 264 -22.20 -13.33 10.38
N ILE A 265 -21.02 -12.76 10.60
CA ILE A 265 -19.83 -13.14 9.85
C ILE A 265 -18.66 -13.48 10.77
N ASP A 266 -18.90 -14.47 11.63
CA ASP A 266 -17.87 -15.08 12.46
C ASP A 266 -16.67 -15.61 11.66
N ASN A 267 -16.88 -15.92 10.37
CA ASN A 267 -15.84 -16.37 9.44
C ASN A 267 -15.11 -15.23 8.70
N HIS A 268 -15.45 -13.96 8.96
CA HIS A 268 -14.69 -12.86 8.37
C HIS A 268 -13.32 -12.67 9.04
N PRO A 269 -12.32 -12.22 8.27
CA PRO A 269 -11.07 -11.73 8.83
C PRO A 269 -11.29 -10.74 9.98
N THR A 270 -10.46 -10.84 11.03
CA THR A 270 -10.60 -10.03 12.25
C THR A 270 -10.56 -8.52 11.98
N ASP A 271 -9.76 -8.06 11.02
CA ASP A 271 -9.69 -6.66 10.60
C ASP A 271 -11.03 -6.14 10.05
N GLN A 272 -11.77 -6.97 9.31
CA GLN A 272 -13.09 -6.63 8.81
C GLN A 272 -14.12 -6.50 9.95
N ARG A 273 -14.07 -7.41 10.94
CA ARG A 273 -14.94 -7.32 12.12
C ARG A 273 -14.62 -6.10 12.98
N GLN A 274 -13.34 -5.81 13.17
CA GLN A 274 -12.89 -4.59 13.86
C GLN A 274 -13.41 -3.33 13.16
N ASN A 275 -13.40 -3.27 11.82
CA ASN A 275 -13.91 -2.13 11.06
C ASN A 275 -15.42 -1.89 11.29
N TRP A 276 -16.23 -2.94 11.42
CA TRP A 276 -17.65 -2.78 11.77
C TRP A 276 -17.83 -2.15 13.15
N CYS A 277 -17.08 -2.63 14.15
CA CYS A 277 -17.08 -2.04 15.49
C CYS A 277 -16.62 -0.59 15.48
N LYS A 278 -15.60 -0.26 14.68
CA LYS A 278 -15.11 1.11 14.54
C LYS A 278 -16.15 2.03 13.89
N MET A 279 -16.86 1.55 12.87
CA MET A 279 -17.95 2.31 12.24
C MET A 279 -19.09 2.62 13.23
N ILE A 280 -19.41 1.70 14.13
CA ILE A 280 -20.38 1.95 15.20
C ILE A 280 -19.87 3.08 16.12
N ALA A 281 -18.60 3.04 16.53
CA ALA A 281 -18.01 4.11 17.35
C ALA A 281 -18.07 5.47 16.65
N ASP A 282 -17.74 5.53 15.35
CA ASP A 282 -17.85 6.75 14.54
C ASP A 282 -19.28 7.31 14.55
N CYS A 283 -20.29 6.46 14.32
CA CYS A 283 -21.69 6.89 14.34
C CYS A 283 -22.12 7.38 15.73
N LEU A 284 -21.65 6.75 16.82
CA LEU A 284 -21.94 7.20 18.18
C LEU A 284 -21.36 8.59 18.47
N VAL A 285 -20.14 8.86 17.99
CA VAL A 285 -19.52 10.19 18.08
C VAL A 285 -20.33 11.23 17.29
N GLU A 286 -20.70 10.93 16.04
CA GLU A 286 -21.52 11.83 15.20
C GLU A 286 -22.90 12.11 15.80
N LYS A 287 -23.52 11.09 16.41
CA LYS A 287 -24.78 11.22 17.15
C LYS A 287 -24.65 12.03 18.44
N LYS A 288 -23.42 12.35 18.88
CA LYS A 288 -23.14 12.89 20.21
C LYS A 288 -23.74 12.00 21.31
N ALA A 289 -23.64 10.67 21.15
CA ALA A 289 -24.02 9.71 22.18
C ALA A 289 -23.23 9.94 23.47
N SER A 290 -23.64 9.31 24.57
CA SER A 290 -22.96 9.48 25.86
C SER A 290 -21.49 9.05 25.77
N SER A 291 -20.63 9.69 26.57
CA SER A 291 -19.19 9.40 26.56
C SER A 291 -18.91 7.95 26.94
N ASP A 292 -19.69 7.38 27.87
CA ASP A 292 -19.58 5.98 28.28
C ASP A 292 -19.92 5.00 27.15
N GLU A 293 -20.90 5.32 26.30
CA GLU A 293 -21.26 4.48 25.16
C GLU A 293 -20.18 4.49 24.08
N ILE A 294 -19.62 5.67 23.77
CA ILE A 294 -18.50 5.83 22.84
C ILE A 294 -17.27 5.07 23.36
N ILE A 295 -16.91 5.26 24.63
CA ILE A 295 -15.75 4.61 25.26
C ILE A 295 -15.94 3.10 25.23
N ARG A 296 -17.11 2.57 25.63
CA ARG A 296 -17.39 1.13 25.60
C ARG A 296 -17.22 0.54 24.21
N GLN A 297 -17.70 1.24 23.18
CA GLN A 297 -17.56 0.76 21.81
C GLN A 297 -16.10 0.85 21.32
N CYS A 298 -15.34 1.88 21.70
CA CYS A 298 -13.91 1.98 21.40
C CYS A 298 -13.10 0.90 22.11
N GLU A 299 -13.41 0.58 23.36
CA GLU A 299 -12.81 -0.53 24.08
C GLU A 299 -13.10 -1.87 23.40
N LYS A 300 -14.31 -2.05 22.86
CA LYS A 300 -14.66 -3.24 22.06
C LYS A 300 -13.76 -3.39 20.83
N VAL A 301 -13.43 -2.30 20.15
CA VAL A 301 -12.51 -2.30 18.99
C VAL A 301 -11.12 -2.81 19.38
N ILE A 302 -10.65 -2.47 20.58
CA ILE A 302 -9.31 -2.81 21.08
C ILE A 302 -9.30 -4.21 21.71
N ALA A 303 -10.19 -4.46 22.67
CA ALA A 303 -10.18 -5.67 23.49
C ALA A 303 -10.79 -6.90 22.78
N ASN A 304 -11.78 -6.75 21.91
CA ASN A 304 -12.40 -7.92 21.24
C ASN A 304 -11.67 -8.34 19.97
N TYR A 305 -10.81 -7.48 19.42
CA TYR A 305 -10.05 -7.73 18.19
C TYR A 305 -8.55 -7.51 18.45
N PRO A 306 -7.98 -8.24 19.43
CA PRO A 306 -6.60 -8.05 19.85
C PRO A 306 -5.58 -8.46 18.78
N GLU A 307 -5.95 -9.21 17.74
CA GLU A 307 -5.05 -9.69 16.68
C GLU A 307 -4.72 -8.61 15.62
N VAL A 308 -5.43 -7.50 15.61
CA VAL A 308 -5.32 -6.44 14.58
C VAL A 308 -5.36 -5.06 15.22
N SER A 309 -4.37 -4.21 14.93
CA SER A 309 -4.21 -2.90 15.59
C SER A 309 -4.59 -1.69 14.72
N ASN A 310 -5.08 -1.91 13.50
CA ASN A 310 -5.35 -0.88 12.49
C ASN A 310 -6.20 0.30 13.01
N ASN A 311 -7.18 0.03 13.87
CA ASN A 311 -8.10 1.04 14.40
C ASN A 311 -7.87 1.40 15.88
N TRP A 312 -6.81 0.92 16.52
CA TRP A 312 -6.60 1.17 17.95
C TRP A 312 -6.30 2.64 18.23
N TYR A 313 -5.42 3.28 17.45
CA TYR A 313 -5.04 4.68 17.66
C TYR A 313 -6.24 5.62 17.52
N SER A 314 -7.02 5.45 16.46
CA SER A 314 -8.22 6.28 16.23
C SER A 314 -9.32 6.03 17.25
N SER A 315 -9.43 4.81 17.80
CA SER A 315 -10.35 4.50 18.90
C SER A 315 -9.86 5.08 20.23
N GLN A 316 -8.55 5.04 20.49
CA GLN A 316 -7.95 5.67 21.66
C GLN A 316 -8.13 7.19 21.64
N GLN A 317 -7.99 7.82 20.47
CA GLN A 317 -8.31 9.24 20.30
C GLN A 317 -9.78 9.54 20.66
N MET A 318 -10.73 8.72 20.20
CA MET A 318 -12.14 8.88 20.55
C MET A 318 -12.42 8.75 22.06
N ILE A 319 -11.66 7.90 22.76
CA ILE A 319 -11.72 7.79 24.23
C ILE A 319 -11.25 9.11 24.88
N VAL A 320 -10.14 9.69 24.41
CA VAL A 320 -9.64 10.98 24.88
C VAL A 320 -10.67 12.09 24.65
N ASP A 321 -11.24 12.17 23.44
CA ASP A 321 -12.24 13.17 23.08
C ASP A 321 -13.51 13.03 23.93
N ALA A 322 -13.96 11.80 24.19
CA ALA A 322 -15.11 11.52 25.05
C ALA A 322 -14.88 11.99 26.50
N PHE A 323 -13.73 11.69 27.10
CA PHE A 323 -13.40 12.20 28.44
C PHE A 323 -13.28 13.72 28.49
N THR A 324 -12.66 14.32 27.46
CA THR A 324 -12.50 15.77 27.34
C THR A 324 -13.86 16.48 27.29
N ARG A 325 -14.83 15.92 26.55
CA ARG A 325 -16.19 16.44 26.45
C ARG A 325 -16.91 16.49 27.81
N GLU A 326 -16.70 15.48 28.66
CA GLU A 326 -17.22 15.44 30.04
C GLU A 326 -16.38 16.24 31.05
N LYS A 327 -15.34 16.95 30.59
CA LYS A 327 -14.37 17.65 31.44
C LYS A 327 -13.66 16.73 32.45
N LYS A 328 -13.58 15.43 32.15
CA LYS A 328 -12.82 14.42 32.90
C LYS A 328 -11.36 14.46 32.46
N PHE A 329 -10.71 15.61 32.67
CA PHE A 329 -9.43 15.90 32.03
C PHE A 329 -8.27 15.04 32.54
N ASN A 330 -8.31 14.54 33.78
CA ASN A 330 -7.28 13.63 34.29
C ASN A 330 -7.36 12.27 33.58
N GLU A 331 -8.55 11.73 33.39
CA GLU A 331 -8.82 10.51 32.64
C GLU A 331 -8.46 10.69 31.15
N ALA A 332 -8.82 11.84 30.58
CA ALA A 332 -8.42 12.20 29.22
C ALA A 332 -6.88 12.23 29.07
N LEU A 333 -6.16 12.81 30.04
CA LEU A 333 -4.70 12.89 30.03
C LEU A 333 -4.04 11.50 30.16
N GLY A 334 -4.58 10.62 31.02
CA GLY A 334 -4.13 9.24 31.11
C GLY A 334 -4.35 8.46 29.81
N ALA A 335 -5.51 8.64 29.16
CA ALA A 335 -5.81 8.05 27.85
C ALA A 335 -4.94 8.65 26.73
N ALA A 336 -4.64 9.94 26.79
CA ALA A 336 -3.80 10.65 25.82
C ALA A 336 -2.34 10.22 25.93
N LYS A 337 -1.87 9.83 27.13
CA LYS A 337 -0.54 9.26 27.33
C LYS A 337 -0.35 7.97 26.51
N ILE A 338 -1.33 7.06 26.53
CA ILE A 338 -1.30 5.85 25.68
C ILE A 338 -1.27 6.22 24.19
N MET A 339 -2.11 7.17 23.77
CA MET A 339 -2.17 7.64 22.38
C MET A 339 -0.82 8.22 21.93
N PHE A 340 -0.20 9.03 22.77
CA PHE A 340 1.11 9.63 22.55
C PHE A 340 2.20 8.56 22.41
N ASP A 341 2.25 7.60 23.32
CA ASP A 341 3.21 6.51 23.30
C ASP A 341 3.02 5.57 22.10
N ALA A 342 1.79 5.42 21.60
CA ALA A 342 1.43 4.60 20.45
C ALA A 342 1.62 5.28 19.08
N SER A 343 2.20 6.49 19.04
CA SER A 343 2.35 7.28 17.81
C SER A 343 3.49 6.74 16.91
N ASP A 344 3.12 5.94 15.90
CA ASP A 344 4.02 5.27 14.96
C ASP A 344 4.59 6.15 13.83
N ASP A 345 4.02 7.34 13.62
CA ASP A 345 4.45 8.31 12.62
C ASP A 345 4.50 9.75 13.15
N GLN A 346 5.17 10.63 12.38
CA GLN A 346 5.37 12.04 12.74
C GLN A 346 4.05 12.80 12.94
N TRP A 347 3.04 12.53 12.09
CA TRP A 347 1.78 13.25 12.13
C TRP A 347 0.98 12.88 13.38
N LYS A 348 0.89 11.59 13.72
CA LYS A 348 0.24 11.11 14.95
C LYS A 348 0.93 11.67 16.18
N ARG A 349 2.25 11.79 16.14
CA ARG A 349 3.04 12.35 17.23
C ARG A 349 2.75 13.83 17.46
N GLU A 350 2.85 14.65 16.42
CA GLU A 350 2.51 16.08 16.50
C GLU A 350 1.05 16.31 16.91
N HIS A 351 0.14 15.44 16.46
CA HIS A 351 -1.26 15.46 16.89
C HIS A 351 -1.40 15.15 18.38
N SER A 352 -0.80 14.05 18.85
CA SER A 352 -0.83 13.65 20.25
C SER A 352 -0.18 14.67 21.17
N CYS A 353 0.94 15.28 20.78
CA CYS A 353 1.59 16.36 21.53
C CYS A 353 0.63 17.53 21.73
N ARG A 354 -0.06 17.97 20.67
CA ARG A 354 -1.05 19.06 20.75
C ARG A 354 -2.20 18.70 21.68
N VAL A 355 -2.73 17.48 21.58
CA VAL A 355 -3.81 17.01 22.46
C VAL A 355 -3.37 17.02 23.94
N VAL A 356 -2.18 16.51 24.26
CA VAL A 356 -1.64 16.54 25.62
C VAL A 356 -1.44 17.98 26.12
N ALA A 357 -0.86 18.85 25.30
CA ALA A 357 -0.67 20.25 25.66
C ALA A 357 -2.02 20.96 25.91
N ASP A 358 -3.01 20.76 25.06
CA ASP A 358 -4.35 21.35 25.20
C ASP A 358 -5.08 20.81 26.46
N LEU A 359 -4.86 19.54 26.82
CA LEU A 359 -5.38 18.97 28.07
C LEU A 359 -4.73 19.61 29.31
N PHE A 360 -3.42 19.88 29.28
CA PHE A 360 -2.76 20.63 30.35
C PHE A 360 -3.33 22.05 30.50
N LYS A 361 -3.58 22.75 29.38
CA LYS A 361 -4.22 24.08 29.40
C LYS A 361 -5.61 24.04 30.04
N GLN A 362 -6.40 23.03 29.68
CA GLN A 362 -7.76 22.86 30.21
C GLN A 362 -7.76 22.49 31.70
N LEU A 363 -6.81 21.67 32.15
CA LEU A 363 -6.64 21.32 33.57
C LEU A 363 -6.22 22.51 34.42
N ASP A 364 -5.26 23.31 33.95
CA ASP A 364 -4.63 24.36 34.75
C ASP A 364 -5.31 25.73 34.61
N GLY A 365 -6.12 25.91 33.56
CA GLY A 365 -6.66 27.21 33.18
C GLY A 365 -5.60 28.20 32.69
N ASN A 366 -4.38 27.74 32.36
CA ASN A 366 -3.28 28.56 31.84
C ASN A 366 -2.29 27.71 31.02
N ASP A 367 -1.35 28.37 30.32
CA ASP A 367 -0.46 27.71 29.35
C ASP A 367 0.84 27.14 29.96
N THR A 368 1.08 27.27 31.27
CA THR A 368 2.40 27.01 31.87
C THR A 368 2.86 25.57 31.69
N ARG A 369 2.09 24.56 32.13
CA ARG A 369 2.49 23.13 31.95
C ARG A 369 2.46 22.70 30.48
N ALA A 370 1.60 23.30 29.67
CA ALA A 370 1.52 23.01 28.24
C ALA A 370 2.80 23.47 27.49
N MET A 371 3.30 24.67 27.84
CA MET A 371 4.59 25.17 27.35
C MET A 371 5.73 24.29 27.86
N GLN A 372 5.78 23.98 29.16
CA GLN A 372 6.79 23.08 29.73
C GLN A 372 6.79 21.70 29.05
N PHE A 373 5.62 21.15 28.72
CA PHE A 373 5.52 19.88 28.00
C PHE A 373 6.10 20.00 26.60
N THR A 374 5.76 21.06 25.86
CA THR A 374 6.27 21.30 24.51
C THR A 374 7.79 21.50 24.51
N ASP A 375 8.31 22.32 25.44
CA ASP A 375 9.74 22.54 25.61
C ASP A 375 10.45 21.22 25.96
N TYR A 376 9.87 20.40 26.84
CA TYR A 376 10.39 19.07 27.17
C TYR A 376 10.44 18.12 25.95
N GLN A 377 9.45 18.18 25.06
CA GLN A 377 9.47 17.37 23.83
C GLN A 377 10.61 17.80 22.89
N ASP A 378 10.79 19.10 22.71
CA ASP A 378 11.76 19.68 21.78
C ASP A 378 13.21 19.57 22.29
N GLN A 379 13.41 19.79 23.60
CA GLN A 379 14.73 19.91 24.23
C GLN A 379 15.18 18.62 24.92
N GLY A 380 14.23 17.82 25.41
CA GLY A 380 14.51 16.67 26.26
C GLY A 380 14.81 17.07 27.70
N PRO A 381 15.25 16.13 28.55
CA PRO A 381 15.47 16.35 29.98
C PRO A 381 16.68 17.23 30.32
N TYR A 382 17.54 17.54 29.34
CA TYR A 382 18.78 18.29 29.52
C TYR A 382 18.73 19.70 28.89
N GLY A 383 17.53 20.23 28.71
CA GLY A 383 17.33 21.59 28.21
C GLY A 383 17.95 21.88 26.85
N GLU A 384 18.19 23.16 26.60
CA GLU A 384 18.80 23.67 25.37
C GLU A 384 20.32 23.49 25.38
N ASP A 385 20.94 23.57 26.56
CA ASP A 385 22.40 23.48 26.73
C ASP A 385 22.95 22.04 26.69
N LYS A 386 22.07 21.04 26.76
CA LYS A 386 22.37 19.61 26.73
C LYS A 386 23.22 19.13 27.92
N GLN A 387 23.21 19.85 29.03
CA GLN A 387 23.94 19.51 30.25
C GLN A 387 22.97 19.15 31.38
N ALA A 388 23.16 17.98 31.99
CA ALA A 388 22.31 17.55 33.10
C ALA A 388 22.56 18.38 34.38
N GLY A 389 21.47 18.74 35.07
CA GLY A 389 21.48 19.42 36.36
C GLY A 389 21.52 20.95 36.28
N THR A 390 21.32 21.52 35.10
CA THR A 390 21.31 22.97 34.87
C THR A 390 19.93 23.57 35.13
N GLN A 391 19.81 24.89 35.06
CA GLN A 391 18.56 25.59 35.35
C GLN A 391 17.53 25.49 34.20
N ASP A 392 17.97 25.17 32.98
CA ASP A 392 17.12 25.02 31.81
C ASP A 392 16.54 23.61 31.65
N ASP A 393 16.97 22.62 32.46
CA ASP A 393 16.40 21.27 32.48
C ASP A 393 14.87 21.29 32.72
N PRO A 394 14.06 21.00 31.69
CA PRO A 394 12.62 21.01 31.84
C PRO A 394 12.17 19.75 32.59
N LYS A 395 11.20 19.90 33.49
CA LYS A 395 10.55 18.76 34.15
C LYS A 395 9.55 18.14 33.18
N ASN A 396 9.53 16.81 33.08
CA ASN A 396 8.51 16.10 32.30
C ASN A 396 7.12 16.21 32.95
N PRO A 397 6.15 16.93 32.36
CA PRO A 397 4.83 17.09 32.97
C PRO A 397 3.99 15.79 32.98
N LEU A 398 4.33 14.79 32.16
CA LEU A 398 3.65 13.49 32.11
C LEU A 398 4.19 12.46 33.12
N ALA A 399 5.34 12.72 33.76
CA ALA A 399 5.98 11.74 34.65
C ALA A 399 5.10 11.32 35.84
N GLY A 400 4.25 12.24 36.34
CA GLY A 400 3.29 11.96 37.42
C GLY A 400 1.94 11.42 36.97
N ILE A 401 1.71 11.26 35.66
CA ILE A 401 0.43 10.77 35.12
C ILE A 401 0.50 9.25 34.98
N ASN A 402 -0.34 8.55 35.74
CA ASN A 402 -0.46 7.09 35.68
C ASN A 402 -1.13 6.66 34.38
N TYR A 403 -0.73 5.49 33.86
CA TYR A 403 -1.49 4.84 32.82
C TYR A 403 -2.84 4.36 33.37
N PRO A 404 -3.94 4.53 32.62
CA PRO A 404 -5.22 3.93 33.00
C PRO A 404 -5.12 2.41 32.98
N SER A 405 -5.77 1.75 33.94
CA SER A 405 -5.87 0.29 34.00
C SER A 405 -7.05 -0.20 33.15
N TYR A 406 -6.80 -1.21 32.31
CA TYR A 406 -7.82 -1.82 31.46
C TYR A 406 -7.77 -3.36 31.58
N PRO A 407 -8.39 -3.94 32.63
CA PRO A 407 -8.30 -5.38 32.89
C PRO A 407 -8.78 -6.26 31.72
N GLU A 408 -9.82 -5.84 31.00
CA GLU A 408 -10.32 -6.58 29.83
C GLU A 408 -9.33 -6.55 28.66
N ARG A 409 -8.60 -5.44 28.45
CA ARG A 409 -7.52 -5.38 27.46
C ARG A 409 -6.40 -6.33 27.86
N GLU A 410 -5.95 -6.26 29.10
CA GLU A 410 -4.86 -7.11 29.61
C GLU A 410 -5.20 -8.60 29.47
N LYS A 411 -6.42 -9.00 29.88
CA LYS A 411 -6.90 -10.38 29.74
C LYS A 411 -6.93 -10.84 28.28
N SER A 412 -7.46 -10.01 27.39
CA SER A 412 -7.54 -10.33 25.96
C SER A 412 -6.15 -10.42 25.32
N PHE A 413 -5.30 -9.43 25.59
CA PHE A 413 -3.93 -9.36 25.06
C PHE A 413 -3.04 -10.48 25.58
N ALA A 414 -3.22 -10.92 26.82
CA ALA A 414 -2.51 -12.08 27.35
C ALA A 414 -2.82 -13.35 26.53
N LYS A 415 -4.10 -13.57 26.18
CA LYS A 415 -4.51 -14.70 25.33
C LYS A 415 -3.89 -14.60 23.94
N THR A 416 -3.96 -13.44 23.29
CA THR A 416 -3.42 -13.25 21.94
C THR A 416 -1.90 -13.29 21.89
N THR A 417 -1.22 -12.78 22.92
CA THR A 417 0.24 -12.85 23.07
C THR A 417 0.73 -14.30 23.05
N ALA A 418 -0.05 -15.22 23.62
CA ALA A 418 0.27 -16.65 23.65
C ALA A 418 0.11 -17.34 22.29
N THR A 419 -0.64 -16.76 21.34
CA THR A 419 -1.00 -17.41 20.07
C THR A 419 -0.55 -16.65 18.81
N CYS A 420 -0.03 -15.43 18.92
CA CYS A 420 0.29 -14.59 17.75
C CYS A 420 1.53 -15.02 16.94
N GLY A 421 2.20 -16.12 17.32
CA GLY A 421 3.39 -16.67 16.64
C GLY A 421 4.71 -16.14 17.19
N ASP A 422 5.82 -16.50 16.54
CA ASP A 422 7.20 -16.33 17.00
C ASP A 422 8.10 -15.64 15.95
N ASN A 423 7.49 -14.83 15.09
CA ASN A 423 8.19 -14.04 14.07
C ASN A 423 8.29 -12.55 14.46
N ALA A 424 9.00 -11.76 13.65
CA ALA A 424 9.19 -10.33 13.88
C ALA A 424 7.86 -9.55 14.00
N ALA A 425 6.87 -9.87 13.16
CA ALA A 425 5.56 -9.23 13.21
C ALA A 425 4.81 -9.53 14.51
N ALA A 426 4.88 -10.78 14.99
CA ALA A 426 4.29 -11.20 16.26
C ALA A 426 4.89 -10.44 17.44
N SER A 427 6.23 -10.30 17.48
CA SER A 427 6.90 -9.54 18.54
C SER A 427 6.56 -8.05 18.49
N ARG A 428 6.52 -7.43 17.31
CA ARG A 428 6.03 -6.04 17.17
C ARG A 428 4.59 -5.88 17.65
N HIS A 429 3.74 -6.87 17.37
CA HIS A 429 2.34 -6.88 17.82
C HIS A 429 2.22 -7.02 19.34
N ARG A 430 3.08 -7.83 19.98
CA ARG A 430 3.22 -7.85 21.44
C ARG A 430 3.66 -6.50 21.99
N GLY A 431 4.61 -5.84 21.32
CA GLY A 431 5.06 -4.50 21.65
C GLY A 431 3.90 -3.51 21.75
N ILE A 432 3.07 -3.42 20.71
CA ILE A 432 1.94 -2.47 20.72
C ILE A 432 0.89 -2.83 21.78
N MET A 433 0.61 -4.11 22.03
CA MET A 433 -0.28 -4.53 23.13
C MET A 433 0.23 -4.06 24.51
N GLN A 434 1.55 -4.07 24.72
CA GLN A 434 2.15 -3.57 25.97
C GLN A 434 2.00 -2.04 26.09
N ILE A 435 2.07 -1.27 25.00
CA ILE A 435 1.78 0.18 25.02
C ILE A 435 0.34 0.43 25.46
N TYR A 436 -0.62 -0.29 24.89
CA TYR A 436 -2.06 -0.11 25.18
C TYR A 436 -2.51 -0.61 26.56
N THR A 437 -1.59 -1.24 27.30
CA THR A 437 -1.77 -1.66 28.70
C THR A 437 -0.85 -0.90 29.66
N GLY A 438 -0.11 0.11 29.18
CA GLY A 438 0.72 0.97 30.04
C GLY A 438 2.07 0.40 30.45
N HIS A 439 2.67 -0.48 29.63
CA HIS A 439 3.93 -1.17 29.90
C HIS A 439 5.04 -0.81 28.89
N PRO A 440 5.47 0.46 28.76
CA PRO A 440 6.38 0.91 27.69
C PRO A 440 7.75 0.21 27.70
N ARG A 441 8.34 -0.09 28.87
CA ARG A 441 9.63 -0.82 28.94
C ARG A 441 9.52 -2.25 28.40
N LYS A 442 8.40 -2.93 28.66
CA LYS A 442 8.13 -4.26 28.13
C LYS A 442 7.81 -4.19 26.63
N ALA A 443 7.14 -3.13 26.18
CA ALA A 443 6.94 -2.86 24.77
C ALA A 443 8.26 -2.74 24.02
N LEU A 444 9.20 -1.93 24.54
CA LEU A 444 10.53 -1.76 23.94
C LEU A 444 11.26 -3.10 23.78
N GLN A 445 11.21 -3.99 24.77
CA GLN A 445 11.82 -5.32 24.65
C GLN A 445 11.24 -6.14 23.50
N TYR A 446 9.92 -6.14 23.35
CA TYR A 446 9.27 -6.85 22.26
C TYR A 446 9.59 -6.23 20.89
N TYR A 447 9.73 -4.91 20.81
CA TYR A 447 10.16 -4.28 19.57
C TYR A 447 11.63 -4.58 19.24
N ILE A 448 12.51 -4.62 20.25
CA ILE A 448 13.89 -5.09 20.07
C ILE A 448 13.89 -6.54 19.60
N ASP A 449 13.15 -7.44 20.25
CA ASP A 449 13.00 -8.84 19.81
C ASP A 449 12.48 -8.93 18.37
N GLY A 450 11.51 -8.08 18.00
CA GLY A 450 11.04 -7.95 16.62
C GLY A 450 12.13 -7.51 15.63
N ALA A 451 12.95 -6.51 15.98
CA ALA A 451 14.07 -6.06 15.16
C ALA A 451 15.17 -7.14 15.05
N ARG A 452 15.43 -7.90 16.12
CA ARG A 452 16.38 -9.04 16.11
C ARG A 452 15.93 -10.18 15.21
N ARG A 453 14.62 -10.40 15.07
CA ARG A 453 13.99 -11.41 14.20
C ARG A 453 13.84 -10.97 12.74
N ALA A 454 13.64 -9.68 12.50
CA ALA A 454 13.23 -9.17 11.19
C ALA A 454 14.21 -9.53 10.08
N SER A 455 13.68 -9.97 8.93
CA SER A 455 14.46 -10.07 7.69
C SER A 455 15.03 -8.70 7.30
N CYS A 456 16.01 -8.63 6.38
CA CYS A 456 16.50 -7.34 5.89
C CYS A 456 15.40 -6.48 5.23
N ASP A 457 14.40 -7.13 4.63
CA ASP A 457 13.23 -6.49 4.02
C ASP A 457 12.29 -5.88 5.07
N ASP A 458 12.12 -6.55 6.20
CA ASP A 458 11.21 -6.13 7.29
C ASP A 458 11.91 -5.26 8.35
N PHE A 459 13.25 -5.27 8.39
CA PHE A 459 14.03 -4.60 9.43
C PHE A 459 13.76 -3.11 9.47
N GLY A 460 13.62 -2.45 8.32
CA GLY A 460 13.32 -1.02 8.27
C GLY A 460 12.08 -0.69 9.09
N GLN A 461 10.98 -1.42 8.92
CA GLN A 461 9.77 -1.20 9.70
C GLN A 461 9.92 -1.64 11.16
N ALA A 462 10.59 -2.77 11.43
CA ALA A 462 10.80 -3.24 12.81
C ALA A 462 11.63 -2.26 13.64
N ALA A 463 12.70 -1.72 13.08
CA ALA A 463 13.52 -0.70 13.71
C ALA A 463 12.78 0.63 13.85
N LEU A 464 11.95 1.04 12.88
CA LEU A 464 11.09 2.21 13.03
C LEU A 464 10.13 2.05 14.22
N ASP A 465 9.47 0.91 14.39
CA ASP A 465 8.59 0.68 15.55
C ASP A 465 9.38 0.66 16.87
N MET A 466 10.56 0.01 16.88
CA MET A 466 11.47 0.00 18.02
C MET A 466 11.89 1.40 18.46
N ILE A 467 12.18 2.29 17.51
CA ILE A 467 12.61 3.66 17.78
C ILE A 467 11.39 4.54 18.12
N ARG A 468 10.43 4.63 17.19
CA ARG A 468 9.31 5.58 17.23
C ARG A 468 8.30 5.25 18.31
N ILE A 469 8.10 3.98 18.64
CA ILE A 469 7.13 3.57 19.65
C ILE A 469 7.86 3.08 20.89
N GLY A 470 8.76 2.10 20.75
CA GLY A 470 9.49 1.51 21.87
C GLY A 470 10.32 2.51 22.66
N ALA A 471 11.37 3.07 22.06
CA ALA A 471 12.30 3.97 22.74
C ALA A 471 11.61 5.28 23.15
N HIS A 472 10.80 5.85 22.26
CA HIS A 472 10.01 7.04 22.53
C HIS A 472 9.11 6.88 23.77
N SER A 473 8.32 5.79 23.88
CA SER A 473 7.40 5.61 25.02
C SER A 473 8.10 5.42 26.37
N VAL A 474 9.32 4.86 26.37
CA VAL A 474 10.12 4.75 27.60
C VAL A 474 10.73 6.08 28.01
N ARG A 475 11.17 6.89 27.03
CA ARG A 475 11.76 8.21 27.25
C ARG A 475 10.70 9.26 27.60
N GLY A 476 9.59 9.25 26.89
CA GLY A 476 8.53 10.26 26.94
C GLY A 476 8.85 11.57 26.21
N TYR A 477 9.85 11.58 25.30
CA TYR A 477 10.23 12.77 24.52
C TYR A 477 10.93 12.45 23.18
N ASP A 478 10.97 13.45 22.29
CA ASP A 478 11.49 13.36 20.92
C ASP A 478 12.92 13.86 20.70
N ALA A 479 13.41 14.73 21.59
CA ALA A 479 14.76 15.25 21.47
C ALA A 479 15.81 14.13 21.35
N ASP A 480 16.77 14.34 20.45
CA ASP A 480 17.94 13.48 20.26
C ASP A 480 17.60 12.04 19.84
N MET A 481 16.44 11.82 19.21
CA MET A 481 16.07 10.50 18.65
C MET A 481 16.99 10.08 17.48
N GLU A 482 17.75 11.00 16.88
CA GLU A 482 18.70 10.73 15.79
C GLU A 482 19.73 9.64 16.15
N ASP A 483 20.19 9.60 17.39
CA ASP A 483 21.20 8.61 17.82
C ASP A 483 20.68 7.18 17.75
N PHE A 484 19.38 6.97 18.01
CA PHE A 484 18.73 5.67 17.87
C PHE A 484 18.70 5.22 16.40
N TYR A 485 18.41 6.14 15.48
CA TYR A 485 18.43 5.85 14.03
C TYR A 485 19.84 5.54 13.54
N ARG A 486 20.85 6.33 13.98
CA ARG A 486 22.25 6.10 13.65
C ARG A 486 22.73 4.76 14.17
N PHE A 487 22.45 4.43 15.42
CA PHE A 487 22.81 3.14 16.01
C PHE A 487 22.13 1.98 15.27
N ALA A 488 20.82 2.04 15.00
CA ALA A 488 20.13 0.98 14.26
C ALA A 488 20.70 0.79 12.84
N SER A 489 21.17 1.86 12.19
CA SER A 489 21.70 1.82 10.83
C SER A 489 23.15 1.34 10.75
N HIS A 490 23.98 1.73 11.72
CA HIS A 490 25.44 1.59 11.66
C HIS A 490 26.01 0.64 12.72
N GLY A 491 25.22 0.30 13.73
CA GLY A 491 25.66 -0.48 14.88
C GLY A 491 26.71 0.25 15.73
N PRO A 492 27.38 -0.47 16.63
CA PRO A 492 28.34 0.10 17.57
C PRO A 492 29.62 0.63 16.91
N ASN A 493 30.00 0.09 15.75
CA ASN A 493 31.26 0.40 15.06
C ASN A 493 31.11 1.56 14.04
N GLY A 494 30.09 2.39 14.19
CA GLY A 494 29.93 3.58 13.36
C GLY A 494 29.75 3.35 11.86
N LEU A 495 29.86 4.44 11.12
CA LEU A 495 29.71 4.44 9.67
C LEU A 495 30.89 3.75 8.99
N ASP A 496 32.08 3.75 9.59
CA ASP A 496 33.30 3.17 9.04
C ASP A 496 33.42 1.65 9.26
N CYS A 497 32.58 1.09 10.15
CA CYS A 497 32.49 -0.31 10.53
C CYS A 497 33.71 -0.86 11.29
N LYS A 498 34.55 -0.01 11.87
CA LYS A 498 35.75 -0.39 12.62
C LYS A 498 35.56 -0.07 14.10
N ALA A 499 35.86 -1.04 14.97
CA ALA A 499 35.78 -0.79 16.40
C ALA A 499 36.95 0.09 16.88
N GLY A 500 36.69 0.97 17.84
CA GLY A 500 37.68 1.83 18.50
C GLY A 500 37.97 3.13 17.76
N THR A 501 37.12 3.51 16.80
CA THR A 501 37.25 4.76 16.02
C THR A 501 36.39 5.87 16.62
N GLU A 502 36.60 7.12 16.15
CA GLU A 502 35.86 8.28 16.64
C GLU A 502 34.36 8.26 16.27
N ASP A 503 33.95 7.45 15.30
CA ASP A 503 32.57 7.32 14.87
C ASP A 503 31.81 6.15 15.53
N ASP A 504 32.44 5.43 16.46
CA ASP A 504 31.78 4.43 17.31
C ASP A 504 30.54 5.02 18.01
N ILE A 505 29.43 4.28 17.98
CA ILE A 505 28.14 4.73 18.50
C ILE A 505 27.82 3.94 19.76
N LYS A 506 27.64 4.64 20.88
CA LYS A 506 27.11 4.03 22.10
C LYS A 506 25.68 3.57 21.89
N ASP A 507 25.35 2.38 22.37
CA ASP A 507 23.98 1.86 22.29
C ASP A 507 23.00 2.72 23.11
N PRO A 508 22.10 3.47 22.45
CA PRO A 508 21.15 4.33 23.16
C PRO A 508 19.99 3.54 23.77
N PHE A 509 19.76 2.28 23.36
CA PHE A 509 18.71 1.42 23.90
C PHE A 509 19.11 0.78 25.24
N ALA A 510 20.41 0.51 25.44
CA ALA A 510 20.92 -0.11 26.66
C ALA A 510 20.53 0.66 27.93
N VAL A 511 20.56 1.99 27.88
CA VAL A 511 20.15 2.88 28.99
C VAL A 511 18.66 2.77 29.30
N LEU A 512 17.82 2.51 28.29
CA LEU A 512 16.37 2.42 28.43
C LEU A 512 15.90 1.06 28.95
N LEU A 513 16.66 -0.01 28.70
CA LEU A 513 16.33 -1.35 29.16
C LEU A 513 16.58 -1.53 30.67
N GLY A 514 17.59 -0.84 31.23
CA GLY A 514 17.95 -1.00 32.64
C GLY A 514 18.55 -2.38 32.96
N ALA A 515 18.88 -2.62 34.24
CA ALA A 515 19.58 -3.85 34.67
C ALA A 515 18.67 -5.08 34.81
N GLU A 516 17.36 -4.88 34.92
CA GLU A 516 16.38 -5.93 35.24
C GLU A 516 16.02 -6.81 34.03
N LEU A 517 16.45 -6.43 32.82
CA LEU A 517 15.90 -6.97 31.59
C LEU A 517 17.00 -7.57 30.72
N LYS A 518 17.08 -8.91 30.75
CA LYS A 518 17.99 -9.69 29.91
C LYS A 518 17.29 -10.11 28.63
N LEU A 519 17.83 -9.66 27.48
CA LEU A 519 17.46 -10.21 26.18
C LEU A 519 18.04 -11.64 26.08
N SER A 520 17.20 -12.67 26.04
CA SER A 520 17.66 -14.04 25.78
C SER A 520 17.89 -14.26 24.28
N SER A 521 18.95 -14.98 23.91
CA SER A 521 19.12 -15.60 22.58
C SER A 521 18.92 -17.12 22.67
N GLY A 522 18.66 -17.78 21.55
CA GLY A 522 18.75 -19.25 21.40
C GLY A 522 17.63 -20.11 22.02
N ASN A 523 16.63 -19.51 22.70
CA ASN A 523 15.50 -20.20 23.32
C ASN A 523 14.14 -19.63 22.86
N GLY A 524 14.05 -19.18 21.61
CA GLY A 524 12.83 -18.56 21.10
C GLY A 524 12.62 -17.12 21.57
N GLY A 525 13.68 -16.43 22.01
CA GLY A 525 13.65 -15.04 22.47
C GLY A 525 12.55 -14.76 23.50
N MET A 526 11.83 -13.65 23.33
CA MET A 526 10.74 -13.26 24.22
C MET A 526 9.42 -14.02 23.99
N ALA A 527 9.35 -14.89 22.97
CA ALA A 527 8.17 -15.69 22.69
C ALA A 527 8.03 -16.87 23.68
N GLY A 528 9.13 -17.36 24.26
CA GLY A 528 9.12 -18.41 25.27
C GLY A 528 8.62 -19.75 24.73
N LEU A 529 9.23 -20.23 23.64
CA LEU A 529 8.90 -21.53 23.05
C LEU A 529 9.04 -22.66 24.07
N SER A 530 8.17 -23.66 23.99
CA SER A 530 8.26 -24.83 24.86
C SER A 530 9.51 -25.67 24.52
N ASP A 531 10.05 -26.41 25.48
CA ASP A 531 11.19 -27.31 25.23
C ASP A 531 10.90 -28.32 24.11
N ALA A 532 9.64 -28.75 24.01
CA ALA A 532 9.19 -29.64 22.93
C ALA A 532 9.24 -28.94 21.57
N ASP A 533 8.77 -27.70 21.47
CA ASP A 533 8.81 -26.93 20.21
C ASP A 533 10.26 -26.62 19.81
N LEU A 534 11.10 -26.22 20.76
CA LEU A 534 12.54 -26.00 20.52
C LEU A 534 13.21 -27.26 19.97
N LYS A 535 12.93 -28.43 20.56
CA LYS A 535 13.44 -29.71 20.08
C LYS A 535 12.94 -30.02 18.67
N ASN A 536 11.64 -29.92 18.44
CA ASN A 536 11.02 -30.23 17.14
C ASN A 536 11.56 -29.31 16.04
N LEU A 537 11.69 -28.01 16.29
CA LEU A 537 12.25 -27.05 15.34
C LEU A 537 13.70 -27.39 14.98
N ARG A 538 14.53 -27.77 15.97
CA ARG A 538 15.91 -28.19 15.72
C ARG A 538 16.01 -29.49 14.91
N GLU A 539 15.11 -30.46 15.16
CA GLU A 539 15.04 -31.69 14.37
C GLU A 539 14.64 -31.40 12.92
N VAL A 540 13.61 -30.58 12.70
CA VAL A 540 13.18 -30.15 11.36
C VAL A 540 14.28 -29.37 10.65
N LEU A 541 14.99 -28.48 11.36
CA LEU A 541 16.13 -27.75 10.82
C LEU A 541 17.24 -28.70 10.34
N GLY A 542 17.57 -29.71 11.13
CA GLY A 542 18.54 -30.75 10.73
C GLY A 542 18.14 -31.46 9.45
N PHE A 543 16.86 -31.83 9.33
CA PHE A 543 16.32 -32.43 8.11
C PHE A 543 16.37 -31.47 6.91
N LEU A 544 15.91 -30.22 7.05
CA LEU A 544 15.93 -29.24 5.97
C LEU A 544 17.35 -28.90 5.52
N ASN A 545 18.32 -28.83 6.43
CA ASN A 545 19.73 -28.63 6.10
C ASN A 545 20.28 -29.77 5.21
N SER A 546 19.81 -31.00 5.41
CA SER A 546 20.15 -32.13 4.56
C SER A 546 19.57 -31.97 3.14
N LEU A 547 18.31 -31.53 3.02
CA LEU A 547 17.64 -31.29 1.74
C LEU A 547 18.24 -30.10 0.98
N ALA A 548 18.59 -29.03 1.69
CA ALA A 548 19.25 -27.87 1.09
C ALA A 548 20.58 -28.28 0.42
N SER A 549 21.24 -29.29 0.97
CA SER A 549 22.50 -29.84 0.46
C SER A 549 22.33 -30.88 -0.65
N ASP A 550 21.11 -31.33 -0.92
CA ASP A 550 20.81 -32.33 -1.94
C ASP A 550 20.93 -31.71 -3.34
N GLN A 551 21.64 -32.42 -4.22
CA GLN A 551 21.78 -32.02 -5.63
C GLN A 551 20.47 -32.17 -6.41
N LEU A 552 19.53 -32.98 -5.93
CA LEU A 552 18.22 -33.18 -6.55
C LEU A 552 17.25 -32.02 -6.28
N THR A 553 17.40 -31.33 -5.14
CA THR A 553 16.62 -30.14 -4.83
C THR A 553 17.25 -28.93 -5.50
N LYS A 554 16.66 -28.39 -6.57
CA LYS A 554 17.20 -27.25 -7.35
C LYS A 554 16.14 -26.16 -7.58
N GLY A 555 16.59 -24.95 -7.92
CA GLY A 555 15.71 -23.84 -8.28
C GLY A 555 14.70 -23.51 -7.17
N ARG A 556 13.42 -23.51 -7.53
CA ARG A 556 12.34 -23.11 -6.62
C ARG A 556 12.21 -23.99 -5.38
N ASP A 557 12.35 -25.30 -5.51
CA ASP A 557 12.21 -26.21 -4.36
C ASP A 557 13.31 -25.96 -3.32
N ARG A 558 14.54 -25.70 -3.79
CA ARG A 558 15.66 -25.35 -2.90
C ARG A 558 15.42 -24.02 -2.20
N ARG A 559 14.93 -23.02 -2.96
CA ARG A 559 14.54 -21.72 -2.40
C ARG A 559 13.54 -21.88 -1.26
N ASP A 560 12.51 -22.69 -1.43
CA ASP A 560 11.48 -22.88 -0.41
C ASP A 560 12.02 -23.62 0.84
N VAL A 561 12.97 -24.56 0.67
CA VAL A 561 13.71 -25.17 1.79
C VAL A 561 14.54 -24.14 2.55
N ILE A 562 15.30 -23.27 1.86
CA ILE A 562 16.12 -22.23 2.51
C ILE A 562 15.26 -21.22 3.26
N VAL A 563 14.14 -20.79 2.67
CA VAL A 563 13.19 -19.89 3.34
C VAL A 563 12.60 -20.57 4.58
N SER A 564 12.38 -21.88 4.55
CA SER A 564 11.92 -22.63 5.73
C SER A 564 12.98 -22.69 6.83
N ILE A 565 14.25 -22.89 6.47
CA ILE A 565 15.40 -22.82 7.40
C ILE A 565 15.47 -21.43 8.05
N GLU A 566 15.37 -20.35 7.26
CA GLU A 566 15.34 -18.98 7.76
C GLU A 566 14.22 -18.76 8.78
N ARG A 567 13.01 -19.29 8.52
CA ARG A 567 11.88 -19.17 9.47
C ARG A 567 12.11 -19.91 10.77
N ILE A 568 12.80 -21.05 10.75
CA ILE A 568 13.15 -21.76 11.98
C ILE A 568 14.17 -20.97 12.79
N HIS A 569 15.19 -20.39 12.15
CA HIS A 569 16.15 -19.52 12.84
C HIS A 569 15.52 -18.24 13.37
N GLU A 570 14.55 -17.66 12.66
CA GLU A 570 13.73 -16.55 13.16
C GLU A 570 12.95 -16.94 14.42
N ALA A 571 12.31 -18.11 14.42
CA ALA A 571 11.57 -18.65 15.56
C ALA A 571 12.48 -18.89 16.77
N LEU A 572 13.61 -19.58 16.58
CA LEU A 572 14.58 -19.93 17.61
C LEU A 572 15.39 -18.72 18.12
N LEU A 573 15.55 -17.69 17.29
CA LEU A 573 16.42 -16.54 17.50
C LEU A 573 17.87 -16.95 17.82
N ASP A 574 18.43 -17.85 17.00
CA ASP A 574 19.75 -18.50 17.15
C ASP A 574 20.73 -18.14 16.02
N TRP A 575 20.53 -16.97 15.40
CA TRP A 575 21.39 -16.42 14.34
C TRP A 575 22.85 -16.21 14.76
N ASP A 576 23.14 -16.13 16.06
CA ASP A 576 24.48 -16.02 16.65
C ASP A 576 25.25 -17.34 16.73
N GLY A 577 24.67 -18.44 16.22
CA GLY A 577 25.36 -19.72 16.11
C GLY A 577 26.70 -19.59 15.35
N PRO A 578 27.82 -20.12 15.89
CA PRO A 578 29.17 -19.88 15.36
C PRO A 578 29.37 -20.35 13.92
N GLU A 579 28.56 -21.30 13.46
CA GLU A 579 28.66 -21.90 12.12
C GLU A 579 27.68 -21.29 11.11
N MET A 580 26.73 -20.45 11.55
CA MET A 580 25.61 -19.99 10.72
C MET A 580 26.07 -19.19 9.50
N ARG A 581 26.90 -18.17 9.72
CA ARG A 581 27.46 -17.36 8.63
C ARG A 581 28.27 -18.23 7.66
N GLN A 582 29.06 -19.16 8.19
CA GLN A 582 29.88 -20.07 7.39
C GLN A 582 29.03 -21.03 6.56
N TRP A 583 27.91 -21.51 7.11
CA TRP A 583 26.96 -22.37 6.42
C TRP A 583 26.40 -21.68 5.18
N TYR A 584 25.87 -20.45 5.32
CA TYR A 584 25.33 -19.70 4.18
C TYR A 584 26.40 -19.38 3.13
N MET A 585 27.62 -18.99 3.55
CA MET A 585 28.73 -18.75 2.60
C MET A 585 29.12 -20.03 1.84
N THR A 586 29.15 -21.17 2.53
CA THR A 586 29.44 -22.48 1.92
C THR A 586 28.35 -22.89 0.94
N LYS A 587 27.08 -22.60 1.25
CA LYS A 587 25.97 -22.86 0.33
C LYS A 587 26.05 -22.01 -0.92
N LEU A 588 26.28 -20.70 -0.78
CA LEU A 588 26.48 -19.79 -1.91
C LEU A 588 27.64 -20.22 -2.82
N SER A 589 28.74 -20.73 -2.27
CA SER A 589 29.88 -21.18 -3.08
C SER A 589 29.66 -22.52 -3.80
N SER A 590 28.79 -23.37 -3.26
CA SER A 590 28.61 -24.76 -3.72
C SER A 590 27.52 -24.96 -4.77
N PHE A 591 26.60 -24.00 -4.94
CA PHE A 591 25.43 -24.18 -5.79
C PHE A 591 25.54 -23.52 -7.16
N GLU A 592 24.87 -24.14 -8.14
CA GLU A 592 24.59 -23.48 -9.41
C GLU A 592 23.74 -22.22 -9.16
N LYS A 593 24.08 -21.13 -9.84
CA LYS A 593 23.36 -19.85 -9.72
C LYS A 593 21.93 -20.03 -10.22
N ASP A 594 20.98 -20.06 -9.30
CA ASP A 594 19.55 -20.28 -9.54
C ASP A 594 18.67 -19.39 -8.63
N ASP A 595 17.35 -19.63 -8.64
CA ASP A 595 16.37 -18.86 -7.86
C ASP A 595 16.56 -18.95 -6.33
N ALA A 596 17.38 -19.87 -5.83
CA ALA A 596 17.66 -20.02 -4.40
C ALA A 596 18.72 -19.04 -3.87
N GLU A 597 19.52 -18.43 -4.76
CA GLU A 597 20.62 -17.54 -4.40
C GLU A 597 20.16 -16.31 -3.61
N ASP A 598 19.02 -15.73 -3.98
CA ASP A 598 18.39 -14.62 -3.24
C ASP A 598 18.13 -14.99 -1.77
N ALA A 599 17.57 -16.18 -1.54
CA ALA A 599 17.22 -16.65 -0.21
C ALA A 599 18.48 -16.94 0.62
N LEU A 600 19.52 -17.51 0.00
CA LEU A 600 20.81 -17.74 0.67
C LEU A 600 21.50 -16.44 1.04
N PHE A 601 21.49 -15.45 0.15
CA PHE A 601 22.13 -14.17 0.40
C PHE A 601 21.37 -13.34 1.45
N ASN A 602 20.03 -13.42 1.47
CA ASN A 602 19.23 -12.85 2.56
C ASN A 602 19.52 -13.53 3.89
N GLY A 603 19.59 -14.86 3.93
CA GLY A 603 19.99 -15.61 5.12
C GLY A 603 21.42 -15.30 5.59
N LEU A 604 22.35 -15.06 4.65
CA LEU A 604 23.72 -14.61 4.98
C LEU A 604 23.72 -13.25 5.68
N GLN A 605 22.91 -12.30 5.22
CA GLN A 605 22.79 -10.99 5.88
C GLN A 605 22.21 -11.14 7.30
N LEU A 606 21.21 -12.01 7.50
CA LEU A 606 20.65 -12.29 8.82
C LEU A 606 21.66 -12.95 9.76
N ALA A 607 22.40 -13.95 9.26
CA ALA A 607 23.47 -14.59 10.00
C ALA A 607 24.61 -13.61 10.32
N ALA A 608 24.95 -12.68 9.43
CA ALA A 608 25.92 -11.63 9.69
C ALA A 608 25.46 -10.69 10.82
N ARG A 609 24.15 -10.38 10.88
CA ARG A 609 23.57 -9.62 11.99
C ARG A 609 23.63 -10.38 13.32
N ALA A 610 23.67 -11.72 13.29
CA ALA A 610 23.78 -12.56 14.47
C ALA A 610 22.72 -12.24 15.55
N GLY A 611 21.48 -11.98 15.11
CA GLY A 611 20.38 -11.68 16.01
C GLY A 611 20.52 -10.36 16.78
N LYS A 612 21.37 -9.43 16.32
CA LYS A 612 21.41 -8.04 16.80
C LYS A 612 20.23 -7.22 16.25
N TYR A 613 19.93 -6.10 16.89
CA TYR A 613 18.88 -5.15 16.48
C TYR A 613 19.43 -3.91 15.76
N ASP A 614 20.64 -4.03 15.20
CA ASP A 614 21.31 -3.03 14.38
C ASP A 614 21.80 -3.66 13.07
N LEU A 615 22.23 -2.83 12.11
CA LEU A 615 22.71 -3.28 10.80
C LEU A 615 24.23 -3.18 10.63
N GLY A 616 25.01 -2.90 11.67
CA GLY A 616 26.45 -2.62 11.53
C GLY A 616 27.23 -3.77 10.89
N ALA A 617 26.95 -5.02 11.30
CA ALA A 617 27.60 -6.19 10.72
C ALA A 617 27.15 -6.47 9.27
N VAL A 618 25.91 -6.13 8.92
CA VAL A 618 25.39 -6.23 7.55
C VAL A 618 26.05 -5.17 6.67
N GLN A 619 26.24 -3.95 7.19
CA GLN A 619 26.95 -2.89 6.50
C GLN A 619 28.41 -3.27 6.23
N SER A 620 29.09 -3.91 7.19
CA SER A 620 30.44 -4.44 6.98
C SER A 620 30.47 -5.48 5.85
N LEU A 621 29.51 -6.41 5.83
CA LEU A 621 29.38 -7.40 4.75
C LEU A 621 29.22 -6.75 3.37
N TRP A 622 28.40 -5.71 3.26
CA TRP A 622 28.21 -4.95 2.02
C TRP A 622 29.49 -4.23 1.58
N LYS A 623 30.23 -3.61 2.50
CA LYS A 623 31.53 -3.00 2.19
C LYS A 623 32.54 -4.02 1.69
N ASP A 624 32.59 -5.20 2.30
CA ASP A 624 33.49 -6.28 1.88
C ASP A 624 33.18 -6.72 0.43
N LEU A 625 31.89 -6.78 0.07
CA LEU A 625 31.42 -7.06 -1.29
C LEU A 625 31.79 -5.94 -2.28
N GLU A 626 31.55 -4.68 -1.92
CA GLU A 626 31.87 -3.51 -2.75
C GLU A 626 33.38 -3.35 -2.99
N ALA A 627 34.19 -3.64 -1.97
CA ALA A 627 35.65 -3.66 -2.04
C ALA A 627 36.19 -4.85 -2.86
N LYS A 628 35.31 -5.72 -3.37
CA LYS A 628 35.67 -6.93 -4.12
C LYS A 628 36.64 -7.82 -3.35
N SER A 629 36.37 -7.98 -2.04
CA SER A 629 37.21 -8.81 -1.18
C SER A 629 37.35 -10.21 -1.80
N PRO A 630 38.58 -10.74 -1.93
CA PRO A 630 38.82 -12.04 -2.55
C PRO A 630 37.92 -13.10 -1.93
N GLY A 631 37.12 -13.76 -2.77
CA GLY A 631 36.23 -14.83 -2.33
C GLY A 631 34.77 -14.44 -2.10
N LEU A 632 34.37 -13.16 -2.12
CA LEU A 632 32.96 -12.74 -2.01
C LEU A 632 32.34 -12.33 -3.36
N GLU A 633 33.10 -11.64 -4.23
CA GLU A 633 32.62 -11.15 -5.54
C GLU A 633 32.17 -12.29 -6.47
N ASN A 634 32.73 -13.49 -6.31
CA ASN A 634 32.40 -14.65 -7.13
C ASN A 634 31.27 -15.52 -6.54
N LEU A 635 30.85 -15.28 -5.29
CA LEU A 635 29.87 -16.12 -4.60
C LEU A 635 28.42 -15.87 -5.02
N VAL A 636 28.14 -14.67 -5.52
CA VAL A 636 26.77 -14.22 -5.76
C VAL A 636 26.66 -13.65 -7.18
N ASP A 637 25.58 -13.97 -7.89
CA ASP A 637 25.30 -13.34 -9.18
C ASP A 637 25.16 -11.81 -9.04
N PRO A 638 25.77 -11.02 -9.95
CA PRO A 638 25.63 -9.56 -9.93
C PRO A 638 24.17 -9.07 -9.92
N LYS A 639 23.22 -9.81 -10.50
CA LYS A 639 21.79 -9.47 -10.45
C LYS A 639 21.21 -9.63 -9.05
N THR A 640 21.57 -10.68 -8.35
CA THR A 640 21.18 -10.93 -6.95
C THR A 640 21.73 -9.84 -6.04
N VAL A 641 23.03 -9.53 -6.16
CA VAL A 641 23.67 -8.40 -5.45
C VAL A 641 22.93 -7.09 -5.72
N THR A 642 22.61 -6.79 -6.99
CA THR A 642 21.88 -5.57 -7.38
C THR A 642 20.50 -5.50 -6.72
N ARG A 643 19.74 -6.60 -6.72
CA ARG A 643 18.39 -6.70 -6.16
C ARG A 643 18.40 -6.51 -4.64
N CYS A 644 19.26 -7.24 -3.94
CA CYS A 644 19.41 -7.14 -2.50
C CYS A 644 19.96 -5.77 -2.08
N ASN A 645 20.85 -5.15 -2.88
CA ASN A 645 21.32 -3.80 -2.62
C ASN A 645 20.18 -2.77 -2.73
N MET A 646 19.27 -2.90 -3.70
CA MET A 646 18.10 -2.01 -3.77
C MET A 646 17.23 -2.10 -2.50
N GLN A 647 17.03 -3.31 -1.96
CA GLN A 647 16.32 -3.52 -0.70
C GLN A 647 17.07 -2.92 0.48
N TRP A 648 18.37 -3.17 0.57
CA TRP A 648 19.26 -2.59 1.58
C TRP A 648 19.22 -1.05 1.58
N GLN A 649 19.35 -0.41 0.42
CA GLN A 649 19.27 1.04 0.28
C GLN A 649 17.88 1.58 0.65
N LYS A 650 16.81 0.85 0.36
CA LYS A 650 15.46 1.20 0.82
C LYS A 650 15.38 1.17 2.35
N THR A 651 15.93 0.15 2.99
CA THR A 651 15.99 0.04 4.46
C THR A 651 16.80 1.18 5.08
N LEU A 652 18.00 1.46 4.57
CA LEU A 652 18.80 2.61 5.02
C LEU A 652 18.07 3.94 4.83
N LYS A 653 17.38 4.13 3.70
CA LYS A 653 16.59 5.34 3.45
C LYS A 653 15.43 5.50 4.44
N MET A 654 14.81 4.40 4.88
CA MET A 654 13.77 4.45 5.92
C MET A 654 14.32 4.84 7.29
N LEU A 655 15.57 4.45 7.58
CA LEU A 655 16.26 4.74 8.83
C LEU A 655 17.04 6.05 8.82
N ASN A 656 17.19 6.68 7.66
CA ASN A 656 17.65 8.06 7.60
C ASN A 656 16.63 8.94 8.33
N PRO A 657 17.04 9.67 9.38
CA PRO A 657 16.12 10.54 10.09
C PRO A 657 15.54 11.56 9.11
N PRO A 658 14.24 11.84 9.17
CA PRO A 658 13.69 12.93 8.37
C PRO A 658 14.45 14.21 8.73
N PRO A 659 14.83 15.03 7.74
CA PRO A 659 15.51 16.28 8.03
C PRO A 659 14.62 17.10 8.98
N LYS A 660 15.18 17.53 10.12
CA LYS A 660 14.45 18.39 11.06
C LYS A 660 13.84 19.54 10.26
N PRO A 661 12.52 19.81 10.38
CA PRO A 661 11.93 20.98 9.77
C PRO A 661 12.77 22.18 10.20
N LYS A 662 13.37 22.89 9.25
CA LYS A 662 14.13 24.10 9.59
C LYS A 662 13.20 24.97 10.42
N PRO A 663 13.60 25.41 11.64
CA PRO A 663 12.78 26.29 12.44
C PRO A 663 12.32 27.43 11.54
N LYS A 664 11.00 27.58 11.36
CA LYS A 664 10.50 28.78 10.69
C LYS A 664 11.08 29.94 11.48
N ALA A 665 11.92 30.76 10.84
CA ALA A 665 12.55 31.89 11.50
C ALA A 665 11.44 32.61 12.29
N LYS A 666 11.62 32.73 13.62
CA LYS A 666 10.65 33.43 14.47
C LYS A 666 10.35 34.75 13.74
N PRO A 667 9.06 35.06 13.45
CA PRO A 667 8.71 36.31 12.81
C PRO A 667 9.47 37.42 13.53
N LYS A 668 10.29 38.20 12.82
CA LYS A 668 10.99 39.32 13.43
C LYS A 668 9.94 40.08 14.23
N PRO A 669 10.20 40.42 15.52
CA PRO A 669 9.26 41.18 16.32
C PRO A 669 8.76 42.32 15.45
N GLN A 670 7.45 42.36 15.17
CA GLN A 670 6.91 43.49 14.44
C GLN A 670 7.36 44.73 15.23
N PRO A 671 7.94 45.75 14.57
CA PRO A 671 8.30 46.98 15.24
C PRO A 671 7.08 47.38 16.07
N LYS A 672 7.26 47.55 17.39
CA LYS A 672 6.19 48.08 18.25
C LYS A 672 5.57 49.24 17.46
N PRO A 673 4.24 49.25 17.24
CA PRO A 673 3.60 50.38 16.59
C PRO A 673 4.15 51.62 17.28
N GLN A 674 4.87 52.48 16.55
CA GLN A 674 5.29 53.75 17.10
C GLN A 674 4.01 54.38 17.63
N GLU A 675 3.96 54.60 18.95
CA GLU A 675 2.89 55.39 19.55
C GLU A 675 2.85 56.67 18.74
N LYS A 676 1.79 56.82 17.92
CA LYS A 676 1.56 58.08 17.23
C LYS A 676 1.51 59.13 18.34
N PRO A 677 2.28 60.23 18.23
CA PRO A 677 2.14 61.36 19.13
C PRO A 677 0.64 61.70 19.23
N PRO A 678 0.11 61.98 20.43
CA PRO A 678 -1.31 62.24 20.62
C PRO A 678 -1.78 63.26 19.60
N GLU A 679 -2.69 62.81 18.73
CA GLU A 679 -3.28 63.63 17.68
C GLU A 679 -4.00 64.78 18.37
N LYS A 680 -3.49 66.01 18.17
CA LYS A 680 -4.09 67.24 18.70
C LYS A 680 -5.58 67.22 18.32
N GLN A 681 -6.44 67.11 19.34
CA GLN A 681 -7.88 67.17 19.18
C GLN A 681 -8.23 68.42 18.36
N LYS A 682 -8.78 68.22 17.16
CA LYS A 682 -9.38 69.29 16.38
C LYS A 682 -10.56 69.85 17.19
N PRO A 683 -10.66 71.18 17.36
CA PRO A 683 -11.80 71.78 18.03
C PRO A 683 -13.10 71.45 17.29
N PRO A 684 -14.22 71.27 18.02
CA PRO A 684 -15.48 70.86 17.44
C PRO A 684 -16.00 71.88 16.41
N GLU A 685 -16.33 71.37 15.23
CA GLU A 685 -16.92 72.14 14.12
C GLU A 685 -18.29 72.71 14.54
N LYS A 686 -18.46 74.02 14.37
CA LYS A 686 -19.73 74.71 14.65
C LYS A 686 -20.85 74.21 13.70
N PRO A 687 -22.09 74.01 14.18
CA PRO A 687 -23.20 73.59 13.34
C PRO A 687 -23.55 74.67 12.31
N LYS A 688 -23.67 74.28 11.04
CA LYS A 688 -24.14 75.17 9.96
C LYS A 688 -25.65 75.39 10.07
N GLU A 689 -26.05 76.65 10.22
CA GLU A 689 -27.43 77.11 10.10
C GLU A 689 -28.00 76.83 8.71
N LYS A 690 -29.18 76.20 8.67
CA LYS A 690 -30.01 76.09 7.47
C LYS A 690 -30.75 77.41 7.26
N LYS A 691 -30.42 78.16 6.20
CA LYS A 691 -31.28 79.25 5.71
C LYS A 691 -32.42 78.67 4.87
N LYS A 692 -33.63 79.15 5.15
CA LYS A 692 -34.88 78.94 4.41
C LYS A 692 -34.86 79.71 3.09
#